data_AF-C3MY99-F1
#
_entry.id   AF-C3MY99-F1
#
_cell.length_a   1.000
_cell.length_b   1.000
_cell.length_c   1.000
_cell.angle_alpha   90.00
_cell.angle_beta   90.00
_cell.angle_gamma   90.00
#
_symmetry.space_group_name_H-M   'P 1'
#
loop_
_entity.id
_entity.type
_entity.pdbx_description
1 polymer ?
#
loop_
_entity_poly.entity_id
_entity_poly.type
_entity_poly.pdbx_seq_one_letter_code
_entity_poly.pdbx_strand_id
1 'polypeptide(L)'
;MSEKNIKGIKFGILSPDEIRKMSVTAIITPDVYDEDGTPIEGSVMDPRLGVIEPGQKCPTCGNTLGNCPGHFGHIELVRPVIHVGFVKHVYEFLKATCRRCGRVKISEDEIEKYSRIYNAIKKRWPSAARRLTEYVKKTAMKAQVCPHCGEKQFKIKLEKPYNFYEERKEGVAKLTPSDIRERLEKVPESDVEILGYDPTTSRPEWMILTVLPVPPITIRPSIMIESGIRAEDDLTHKLVDIVRINERLKESIDAGAPQLIIEDLWDLLQYHVATYFDNEIPGLPPSKHRSGRPLRTLAQRLKGKEGRFRGNLSGKRVDFSSRTVISPDPNISIDEVGVPEIIARTLTVPERITPWNIEKLRQFVINGPDKWPGANYVIRPDGRRIDLRYVKDRKELASTLAPGYVVERHLTDGDVVLFNRQPSLHRISMMAHRVRVLKGLTFRLNLLVCPPYNADFDGDEMNLHVPQSEEAIAEAKEIMLVHKNIITPRYGGPIIGAAQDYISGAYLLTVKTTLLTKEEAQQILGVADVKIDLGEPAILAPREYYTGKQIVSAFLPKDFNFHGQANVSSGPRLCKNEDCPHDSYVVIKNGILLEGVFDKKAIGNQQPESILHWLIKEYSDEYGKWLMDNLFRVFIRFVELQGFTMRLEDVSLGDDVKKEIYNEIDRAKVEVNNLIQKYKNGELEPIPGRTLEESLENYILDTLDKLRSTAGDIASKYLDPFNFAYVMARTGARGSVLNITQMAAMLGQQSVRGERIKRGYMTRTLPHFKPYDISPEARGFIYSSFRTGLKPTELFFHAAGGREGLVDTAVRTSQSGYMQRRLINALSDLRAEYDGTVRSLYGEVIQVAYGDDGVFPMYSAHGKTVDVNRIFERVVGWKT
;
A
#
# COMPACT_ATOMS: atom_id res chain seq x y z
N MET A 1 -36.13 14.50 14.71
CA MET A 1 -34.90 14.71 15.52
C MET A 1 -33.83 15.24 14.58
N SER A 2 -33.19 16.37 14.89
CA SER A 2 -32.01 16.82 14.13
C SER A 2 -30.89 15.81 14.33
N GLU A 3 -30.23 15.35 13.27
CA GLU A 3 -29.03 14.53 13.42
C GLU A 3 -27.94 15.24 14.24
N LYS A 4 -27.09 14.45 14.90
CA LYS A 4 -26.00 14.93 15.75
C LYS A 4 -24.70 14.25 15.35
N ASN A 5 -23.62 15.02 15.34
CA ASN A 5 -22.26 14.52 15.10
C ASN A 5 -21.53 14.24 16.42
N ILE A 6 -20.52 13.37 16.38
CA ILE A 6 -19.67 13.04 17.53
C ILE A 6 -18.55 14.09 17.64
N LYS A 7 -18.56 14.90 18.69
CA LYS A 7 -17.50 15.91 18.96
C LYS A 7 -16.19 15.28 19.45
N GLY A 8 -16.26 14.17 20.17
CA GLY A 8 -15.11 13.49 20.74
C GLY A 8 -15.53 12.33 21.65
N ILE A 9 -14.55 11.59 22.17
CA ILE A 9 -14.74 10.41 23.00
C ILE A 9 -13.95 10.60 24.31
N LYS A 10 -14.62 10.48 25.46
CA LYS A 10 -13.98 10.48 26.78
C LYS A 10 -13.81 9.03 27.24
N PHE A 11 -12.56 8.55 27.27
CA PHE A 11 -12.25 7.22 27.76
C PHE A 11 -12.18 7.20 29.29
N GLY A 12 -12.50 6.04 29.88
CA GLY A 12 -12.47 5.80 31.32
C GLY A 12 -12.47 4.31 31.66
N ILE A 13 -12.59 4.01 32.95
CA ILE A 13 -12.82 2.65 33.45
C ILE A 13 -14.28 2.56 33.86
N LEU A 14 -14.98 1.50 33.43
CA LEU A 14 -16.38 1.30 33.81
C LEU A 14 -16.47 0.98 35.31
N SER A 15 -17.28 1.75 36.03
CA SER A 15 -17.53 1.50 37.44
C SER A 15 -18.47 0.30 37.64
N PRO A 16 -18.42 -0.39 38.80
CA PRO A 16 -19.33 -1.49 39.08
C PRO A 16 -20.81 -1.10 39.00
N ASP A 17 -21.16 0.07 39.54
CA ASP A 17 -22.55 0.54 39.57
C ASP A 17 -23.04 0.90 38.16
N GLU A 18 -22.17 1.48 37.33
CA GLU A 18 -22.49 1.75 35.94
C GLU A 18 -22.66 0.46 35.12
N ILE A 19 -21.84 -0.58 35.36
CA ILE A 19 -22.00 -1.89 34.71
C ILE A 19 -23.36 -2.51 35.08
N ARG A 20 -23.73 -2.52 36.37
CA ARG A 20 -25.03 -3.05 36.82
C ARG A 20 -26.19 -2.26 36.22
N LYS A 21 -26.09 -0.93 36.18
CA LYS A 21 -27.12 -0.05 35.61
C LYS A 21 -27.23 -0.17 34.09
N MET A 22 -26.12 -0.40 33.40
CA MET A 22 -26.08 -0.62 31.95
C MET A 22 -26.67 -1.97 31.55
N SER A 23 -26.62 -2.93 32.47
CA SER A 23 -27.01 -4.30 32.20
C SER A 23 -28.52 -4.51 32.26
N VAL A 24 -29.05 -5.27 31.30
CA VAL A 24 -30.48 -5.58 31.21
C VAL A 24 -30.88 -6.83 32.01
N THR A 25 -29.92 -7.72 32.28
CA THR A 25 -30.16 -8.95 33.06
C THR A 25 -28.85 -9.47 33.67
N ALA A 26 -28.95 -10.16 34.79
CA ALA A 26 -27.84 -10.87 35.42
C ALA A 26 -27.70 -12.27 34.82
N ILE A 27 -26.46 -12.75 34.70
CA ILE A 27 -26.14 -14.08 34.19
C ILE A 27 -25.74 -14.97 35.36
N ILE A 28 -26.46 -16.07 35.54
CA ILE A 28 -26.35 -16.94 36.71
C ILE A 28 -25.95 -18.36 36.30
N THR A 29 -26.48 -18.87 35.19
CA THR A 29 -26.27 -20.26 34.79
C THR A 29 -25.20 -20.40 33.69
N PRO A 30 -24.33 -21.45 33.77
CA PRO A 30 -23.35 -21.74 32.72
C PRO A 30 -23.97 -22.50 31.53
N ASP A 31 -25.14 -23.11 31.70
CA ASP A 31 -25.81 -23.94 30.68
C ASP A 31 -26.47 -23.07 29.62
N VAL A 32 -26.12 -23.31 28.35
CA VAL A 32 -26.41 -22.37 27.26
C VAL A 32 -27.79 -22.60 26.63
N TYR A 33 -28.17 -23.86 26.45
CA TYR A 33 -29.45 -24.27 25.85
C TYR A 33 -30.08 -25.38 26.66
N ASP A 34 -31.41 -25.46 26.61
CA ASP A 34 -32.19 -26.56 27.19
C ASP A 34 -32.17 -27.81 26.29
N GLU A 35 -32.85 -28.87 26.73
CA GLU A 35 -32.95 -30.14 25.99
C GLU A 35 -33.68 -30.00 24.63
N ASP A 36 -34.51 -28.95 24.49
CA ASP A 36 -35.25 -28.62 23.27
C ASP A 36 -34.44 -27.72 22.31
N GLY A 37 -33.22 -27.33 22.70
CA GLY A 37 -32.32 -26.50 21.90
C GLY A 37 -32.65 -25.00 21.92
N THR A 38 -33.50 -24.54 22.85
CA THR A 38 -33.81 -23.13 23.06
C THR A 38 -32.87 -22.50 24.11
N PRO A 39 -32.51 -21.21 23.95
CA PRO A 39 -31.64 -20.54 24.92
C PRO A 39 -32.29 -20.42 26.30
N ILE A 40 -31.54 -20.79 27.34
CA ILE A 40 -32.02 -20.74 28.73
C ILE A 40 -32.09 -19.29 29.23
N GLU A 41 -33.15 -18.95 29.97
CA GLU A 41 -33.29 -17.64 30.63
C GLU A 41 -32.29 -17.50 31.79
N GLY A 42 -31.65 -16.33 31.91
CA GLY A 42 -30.58 -16.10 32.90
C GLY A 42 -29.23 -16.75 32.57
N SER A 43 -29.09 -17.31 31.36
CA SER A 43 -27.84 -17.88 30.84
C SER A 43 -27.04 -16.90 29.98
N VAL A 44 -25.80 -17.24 29.64
CA VAL A 44 -24.90 -16.50 28.73
C VAL A 44 -25.48 -16.24 27.32
N MET A 45 -26.57 -16.93 26.93
CA MET A 45 -27.30 -16.76 25.67
C MET A 45 -28.74 -16.28 25.85
N ASP A 46 -29.05 -15.63 26.98
CA ASP A 46 -30.38 -15.07 27.25
C ASP A 46 -30.86 -14.14 26.12
N PRO A 47 -32.05 -14.35 25.53
CA PRO A 47 -32.57 -13.53 24.43
C PRO A 47 -32.68 -12.03 24.74
N ARG A 48 -32.75 -11.64 26.02
CA ARG A 48 -32.71 -10.23 26.47
C ARG A 48 -31.41 -9.53 26.06
N LEU A 49 -30.33 -10.28 25.84
CA LEU A 49 -29.03 -9.77 25.39
C LEU A 49 -28.96 -9.47 23.88
N GLY A 50 -29.98 -9.87 23.12
CA GLY A 50 -30.10 -9.59 21.69
C GLY A 50 -30.52 -10.82 20.87
N VAL A 51 -30.67 -10.62 19.57
CA VAL A 51 -31.15 -11.64 18.63
C VAL A 51 -30.14 -11.84 17.50
N ILE A 52 -29.92 -13.10 17.12
CA ILE A 52 -29.05 -13.50 16.00
C ILE A 52 -29.77 -14.25 14.87
N GLU A 53 -31.00 -14.72 15.10
CA GLU A 53 -31.79 -15.44 14.09
C GLU A 53 -32.81 -14.52 13.40
N PRO A 54 -32.94 -14.56 12.06
CA PRO A 54 -33.97 -13.82 11.35
C PRO A 54 -35.38 -14.23 11.79
N GLY A 55 -36.26 -13.26 12.09
CA GLY A 55 -37.66 -13.49 12.48
C GLY A 55 -37.92 -13.46 13.99
N GLN A 56 -36.91 -13.69 14.81
CA GLN A 56 -37.01 -13.50 16.26
C GLN A 56 -37.04 -12.00 16.61
N LYS A 57 -37.74 -11.68 17.70
CA LYS A 57 -37.82 -10.33 18.26
C LYS A 57 -37.07 -10.30 19.59
N CYS A 58 -36.33 -9.23 19.83
CA CYS A 58 -35.62 -9.09 21.10
C CYS A 58 -36.62 -8.74 22.22
N PRO A 59 -36.61 -9.44 23.36
CA PRO A 59 -37.47 -9.10 24.50
C PRO A 59 -37.20 -7.68 25.05
N THR A 60 -35.96 -7.20 24.95
CA THR A 60 -35.55 -5.91 25.53
C THR A 60 -35.91 -4.72 24.65
N CYS A 61 -35.70 -4.81 23.32
CA CYS A 61 -35.96 -3.68 22.41
C CYS A 61 -37.14 -3.88 21.46
N GLY A 62 -37.70 -5.08 21.34
CA GLY A 62 -38.80 -5.40 20.41
C GLY A 62 -38.41 -5.43 18.93
N ASN A 63 -37.21 -4.97 18.58
CA ASN A 63 -36.71 -4.94 17.22
C ASN A 63 -36.32 -6.35 16.74
N THR A 64 -36.34 -6.51 15.42
CA THR A 64 -35.74 -7.67 14.74
C THR A 64 -34.22 -7.51 14.66
N LEU A 65 -33.54 -8.57 14.20
CA LEU A 65 -32.08 -8.62 14.03
C LEU A 65 -31.47 -7.34 13.41
N GLY A 66 -32.08 -6.81 12.34
CA GLY A 66 -31.52 -5.67 11.60
C GLY A 66 -31.38 -4.38 12.42
N ASN A 67 -32.26 -4.19 13.41
CA ASN A 67 -32.32 -2.96 14.23
C ASN A 67 -32.08 -3.24 15.72
N CYS A 68 -31.66 -4.44 16.09
CA CYS A 68 -31.30 -4.80 17.45
C CYS A 68 -29.81 -4.52 17.67
N PRO A 69 -29.41 -3.46 18.39
CA PRO A 69 -28.00 -3.11 18.57
C PRO A 69 -27.24 -4.08 19.50
N GLY A 70 -27.97 -4.94 20.21
CA GLY A 70 -27.45 -5.80 21.28
C GLY A 70 -27.54 -5.11 22.65
N HIS A 71 -27.58 -5.92 23.71
CA HIS A 71 -27.77 -5.46 25.08
C HIS A 71 -26.80 -6.18 26.02
N PHE A 72 -26.22 -5.44 26.97
CA PHE A 72 -25.21 -5.98 27.89
C PHE A 72 -25.86 -6.75 29.05
N GLY A 73 -25.24 -7.87 29.42
CA GLY A 73 -25.49 -8.59 30.66
C GLY A 73 -24.43 -8.24 31.71
N HIS A 74 -24.55 -8.78 32.92
CA HIS A 74 -23.49 -8.71 33.92
C HIS A 74 -23.40 -10.01 34.72
N ILE A 75 -22.20 -10.33 35.18
CA ILE A 75 -21.91 -11.40 36.14
C ILE A 75 -21.41 -10.75 37.42
N GLU A 76 -22.05 -11.06 38.54
CA GLU A 76 -21.58 -10.65 39.86
C GLU A 76 -20.46 -11.60 40.30
N LEU A 77 -19.24 -11.08 40.46
CA LEU A 77 -18.10 -11.90 40.87
C LEU A 77 -18.16 -12.07 42.39
N VAL A 78 -18.12 -13.32 42.85
CA VAL A 78 -18.21 -13.63 44.29
C VAL A 78 -17.01 -13.06 45.07
N ARG A 79 -15.86 -12.97 44.41
CA ARG A 79 -14.63 -12.37 44.94
C ARG A 79 -14.01 -11.42 43.91
N PRO A 80 -13.31 -10.37 44.37
CA PRO A 80 -12.66 -9.41 43.47
C PRO A 80 -11.58 -10.07 42.60
N VAL A 81 -11.49 -9.65 41.35
CA VAL A 81 -10.54 -10.18 40.37
C VAL A 81 -9.69 -9.04 39.79
N ILE A 82 -8.38 -9.19 39.79
CA ILE A 82 -7.46 -8.18 39.26
C ILE A 82 -7.57 -8.17 37.73
N HIS A 83 -7.82 -7.00 37.14
CA HIS A 83 -7.81 -6.88 35.69
C HIS A 83 -6.37 -6.86 35.14
N VAL A 84 -6.01 -7.86 34.34
CA VAL A 84 -4.65 -8.06 33.81
C VAL A 84 -4.10 -6.88 33.01
N GLY A 85 -4.96 -6.13 32.32
CA GLY A 85 -4.56 -4.92 31.60
C GLY A 85 -4.07 -3.79 32.51
N PHE A 86 -4.47 -3.77 33.78
CA PHE A 86 -4.13 -2.71 34.74
C PHE A 86 -3.11 -3.14 35.79
N VAL A 87 -2.55 -4.36 35.71
CA VAL A 87 -1.62 -4.91 36.70
C VAL A 87 -0.45 -3.98 37.04
N LYS A 88 0.12 -3.29 36.04
CA LYS A 88 1.22 -2.34 36.26
C LYS A 88 0.77 -1.07 36.99
N HIS A 89 -0.43 -0.57 36.68
CA HIS A 89 -0.97 0.64 37.31
C HIS A 89 -1.33 0.34 38.78
N VAL A 90 -1.98 -0.79 39.05
CA VAL A 90 -2.23 -1.28 40.43
C VAL A 90 -0.93 -1.40 41.21
N TYR A 91 0.14 -1.93 40.60
CA TYR A 91 1.45 -2.03 41.23
C TYR A 91 2.07 -0.67 41.58
N GLU A 92 1.94 0.32 40.68
CA GLU A 92 2.39 1.68 40.94
C GLU A 92 1.62 2.32 42.09
N PHE A 93 0.28 2.20 42.11
CA PHE A 93 -0.56 2.71 43.19
C PHE A 93 -0.16 2.10 44.54
N LEU A 94 -0.12 0.77 44.63
CA LEU A 94 0.27 0.05 45.84
C LEU A 94 1.63 0.48 46.39
N LYS A 95 2.57 0.86 45.51
CA LYS A 95 3.90 1.33 45.91
C LYS A 95 3.97 2.80 46.23
N ALA A 96 3.09 3.64 45.68
CA ALA A 96 3.12 5.09 45.87
C ALA A 96 2.23 5.55 47.04
N THR A 97 1.19 4.81 47.38
CA THR A 97 0.27 5.13 48.48
C THR A 97 0.68 4.44 49.78
N CYS A 98 0.25 5.01 50.89
CA CYS A 98 0.43 4.44 52.21
C CYS A 98 -0.55 3.28 52.42
N ARG A 99 -0.04 2.15 52.89
CA ARG A 99 -0.83 0.96 53.22
C ARG A 99 -2.06 1.23 54.10
N ARG A 100 -1.97 2.14 55.08
CA ARG A 100 -3.02 2.34 56.09
C ARG A 100 -3.86 3.58 55.85
N CYS A 101 -3.22 4.74 55.63
CA CYS A 101 -3.96 6.00 55.46
C CYS A 101 -4.38 6.28 54.00
N GLY A 102 -3.92 5.49 53.02
CA GLY A 102 -4.31 5.67 51.61
C GLY A 102 -3.71 6.91 50.92
N ARG A 103 -3.09 7.84 51.67
CA ARG A 103 -2.43 9.03 51.12
C ARG A 103 -1.15 8.69 50.37
N VAL A 104 -0.80 9.50 49.38
CA VAL A 104 0.49 9.43 48.67
C VAL A 104 1.62 9.73 49.65
N LYS A 105 2.74 9.01 49.50
CA LYS A 105 3.89 9.10 50.42
C LYS A 105 4.79 10.31 50.14
N ILE A 106 4.20 11.48 50.10
CA ILE A 106 4.84 12.79 49.88
C ILE A 106 4.31 13.76 50.96
N SER A 107 5.08 14.79 51.33
CA SER A 107 4.60 15.77 52.30
C SER A 107 3.48 16.65 51.73
N GLU A 108 2.64 17.21 52.60
CA GLU A 108 1.50 18.03 52.19
C GLU A 108 1.94 19.30 51.44
N ASP A 109 3.05 19.92 51.87
CA ASP A 109 3.67 21.07 51.19
C ASP A 109 4.09 20.75 49.74
N GLU A 110 4.64 19.55 49.52
CA GLU A 110 5.03 19.10 48.20
C GLU A 110 3.81 18.78 47.33
N ILE A 111 2.74 18.23 47.91
CA ILE A 111 1.47 17.97 47.20
C ILE A 111 0.86 19.29 46.70
N GLU A 112 0.79 20.32 47.53
CA GLU A 112 0.29 21.64 47.12
C GLU A 112 1.15 22.28 46.03
N LYS A 113 2.47 22.17 46.16
CA LYS A 113 3.40 22.70 45.15
C LYS A 113 3.23 21.99 43.81
N TYR A 114 3.23 20.65 43.81
CA TYR A 114 3.14 19.88 42.57
C TYR A 114 1.75 19.94 41.93
N SER A 115 0.68 20.02 42.71
CA SER A 115 -0.69 20.19 42.18
C SER A 115 -0.86 21.53 41.46
N ARG A 116 -0.32 22.64 41.99
CA ARG A 116 -0.31 23.94 41.31
C ARG A 116 0.46 23.87 39.98
N ILE A 117 1.63 23.24 39.98
CA ILE A 117 2.45 23.06 38.77
C ILE A 117 1.71 22.18 37.75
N TYR A 118 1.12 21.07 38.20
CA TYR A 118 0.36 20.17 37.34
C TYR A 118 -0.82 20.88 36.68
N ASN A 119 -1.61 21.64 37.43
CA ASN A 119 -2.76 22.36 36.88
C ASN A 119 -2.37 23.45 35.87
N ALA A 120 -1.23 24.13 36.08
CA ALA A 120 -0.69 25.09 35.13
C ALA A 120 -0.21 24.44 33.83
N ILE A 121 0.33 23.22 33.91
CA ILE A 121 0.98 22.51 32.80
C ILE A 121 0.01 21.57 32.05
N LYS A 122 -0.97 20.97 32.73
CA LYS A 122 -1.85 19.88 32.22
C LYS A 122 -2.52 20.22 30.89
N LYS A 123 -2.99 21.45 30.72
CA LYS A 123 -3.72 21.88 29.52
C LYS A 123 -2.83 22.38 28.38
N ARG A 124 -1.63 22.88 28.69
CA ARG A 124 -0.76 23.54 27.69
C ARG A 124 0.42 22.66 27.26
N TRP A 125 0.94 21.82 28.15
CA TRP A 125 2.15 21.02 27.94
C TRP A 125 1.97 19.59 28.51
N PRO A 126 1.22 18.71 27.83
CA PRO A 126 0.93 17.36 28.32
C PRO A 126 2.21 16.52 28.52
N SER A 127 3.23 16.72 27.68
CA SER A 127 4.52 16.03 27.81
C SER A 127 5.26 16.40 29.10
N ALA A 128 5.18 17.66 29.54
CA ALA A 128 5.75 18.09 30.81
C ALA A 128 4.91 17.59 32.00
N ALA A 129 3.57 17.59 31.87
CA ALA A 129 2.67 17.05 32.89
C ALA A 129 3.00 15.58 33.22
N ARG A 130 3.20 14.76 32.19
CA ARG A 130 3.57 13.34 32.35
C ARG A 130 4.92 13.16 33.05
N ARG A 131 5.92 14.02 32.76
CA ARG A 131 7.22 13.96 33.44
C ARG A 131 7.09 14.30 34.92
N LEU A 132 6.25 15.27 35.27
CA LEU A 132 5.99 15.64 36.65
C LEU A 132 5.33 14.48 37.42
N THR A 133 4.28 13.88 36.87
CA THR A 133 3.59 12.76 37.53
C THR A 133 4.52 11.55 37.71
N GLU A 134 5.38 11.27 36.74
CA GLU A 134 6.40 10.21 36.87
C GLU A 134 7.47 10.53 37.93
N TYR A 135 7.83 11.80 38.10
CA TYR A 135 8.71 12.23 39.18
C TYR A 135 8.07 11.98 40.55
N VAL A 136 6.81 12.42 40.73
CA VAL A 136 6.01 12.20 41.95
C VAL A 136 5.89 10.71 42.27
N LYS A 137 5.58 9.86 41.28
CA LYS A 137 5.54 8.41 41.48
C LYS A 137 6.89 7.88 42.00
N LYS A 138 8.00 8.26 41.36
CA LYS A 138 9.33 7.77 41.73
C LYS A 138 9.78 8.20 43.13
N THR A 139 9.42 9.41 43.58
CA THR A 139 9.74 9.87 44.94
C THR A 139 8.88 9.13 45.96
N ALA A 140 7.56 9.06 45.75
CA ALA A 140 6.62 8.37 46.62
C ALA A 140 6.95 6.86 46.77
N MET A 141 7.36 6.19 45.69
CA MET A 141 7.71 4.76 45.70
C MET A 141 9.00 4.45 46.48
N LYS A 142 9.85 5.44 46.79
CA LYS A 142 11.09 5.27 47.57
C LYS A 142 10.91 5.49 49.07
N ALA A 143 9.88 6.25 49.46
CA ALA A 143 9.61 6.60 50.85
C ALA A 143 9.35 5.35 51.71
N GLN A 144 10.17 5.15 52.74
CA GLN A 144 10.13 4.00 53.66
C GLN A 144 9.13 4.22 54.81
N VAL A 145 8.80 5.48 55.11
CA VAL A 145 7.88 5.87 56.18
C VAL A 145 6.84 6.80 55.58
N CYS A 146 5.59 6.66 56.00
CA CYS A 146 4.52 7.55 55.59
C CYS A 146 4.68 8.94 56.25
N PRO A 147 4.73 10.04 55.48
CA PRO A 147 4.79 11.40 56.05
C PRO A 147 3.55 11.79 56.86
N HIS A 148 2.40 11.16 56.59
CA HIS A 148 1.12 11.53 57.23
C HIS A 148 0.83 10.75 58.51
N CYS A 149 0.97 9.42 58.49
CA CYS A 149 0.61 8.57 59.65
C CYS A 149 1.82 7.92 60.36
N GLY A 150 3.05 8.22 59.94
CA GLY A 150 4.27 7.71 60.57
C GLY A 150 4.52 6.20 60.38
N GLU A 151 3.69 5.51 59.61
CA GLU A 151 3.76 4.05 59.50
C GLU A 151 4.85 3.57 58.51
N LYS A 152 5.60 2.54 58.92
CA LYS A 152 6.65 1.92 58.11
C LYS A 152 6.03 1.13 56.95
N GLN A 153 6.55 1.35 55.76
CA GLN A 153 6.04 0.75 54.53
C GLN A 153 6.85 -0.51 54.20
N PHE A 154 6.14 -1.57 53.87
CA PHE A 154 6.74 -2.82 53.42
C PHE A 154 6.97 -2.81 51.91
N LYS A 155 8.00 -3.51 51.47
CA LYS A 155 8.34 -3.59 50.05
C LYS A 155 7.38 -4.56 49.36
N ILE A 156 6.78 -4.12 48.26
CA ILE A 156 5.86 -4.92 47.47
C ILE A 156 6.61 -5.46 46.25
N LYS A 157 6.44 -6.76 45.98
CA LYS A 157 7.03 -7.49 44.85
C LYS A 157 5.90 -8.03 43.97
N LEU A 158 6.00 -7.77 42.67
CA LEU A 158 5.09 -8.33 41.68
C LEU A 158 5.70 -9.61 41.10
N GLU A 159 5.02 -10.73 41.30
CA GLU A 159 5.27 -11.97 40.56
C GLU A 159 4.39 -11.97 39.31
N LYS A 160 5.02 -11.88 38.14
CA LYS A 160 4.30 -11.93 36.86
C LYS A 160 3.63 -13.30 36.72
N PRO A 161 2.36 -13.36 36.29
CA PRO A 161 1.68 -12.34 35.48
C PRO A 161 0.82 -11.32 36.26
N TYR A 162 0.28 -11.68 37.44
CA TYR A 162 -0.66 -10.83 38.19
C TYR A 162 -0.64 -11.01 39.73
N ASN A 163 0.30 -11.79 40.28
CA ASN A 163 0.35 -12.07 41.72
C ASN A 163 1.18 -11.01 42.47
N PHE A 164 0.67 -10.53 43.60
CA PHE A 164 1.33 -9.52 44.42
C PHE A 164 1.76 -10.09 45.76
N TYR A 165 3.00 -9.82 46.16
CA TYR A 165 3.53 -10.20 47.46
C TYR A 165 4.07 -8.99 48.21
N GLU A 166 3.92 -9.01 49.51
CA GLU A 166 4.43 -7.99 50.44
C GLU A 166 5.51 -8.62 51.32
N GLU A 167 6.71 -8.06 51.28
CA GLU A 167 7.86 -8.52 52.08
C GLU A 167 7.70 -8.07 53.54
N ARG A 168 7.70 -9.03 54.46
CA ARG A 168 7.70 -8.81 55.91
C ARG A 168 8.98 -9.36 56.52
N LYS A 169 9.25 -9.01 57.77
CA LYS A 169 10.41 -9.53 58.51
C LYS A 169 10.36 -11.06 58.68
N GLU A 170 9.15 -11.63 58.66
CA GLU A 170 8.87 -13.05 58.94
C GLU A 170 8.55 -13.86 57.68
N GLY A 171 8.76 -13.28 56.48
CA GLY A 171 8.49 -13.95 55.20
C GLY A 171 7.82 -13.04 54.17
N VAL A 172 7.22 -13.63 53.14
CA VAL A 172 6.42 -12.92 52.13
C VAL A 172 4.94 -13.29 52.27
N ALA A 173 4.07 -12.28 52.28
CA ALA A 173 2.62 -12.48 52.32
C ALA A 173 2.00 -12.18 50.95
N LYS A 174 1.19 -13.11 50.39
CA LYS A 174 0.39 -12.86 49.18
C LYS A 174 -0.66 -11.80 49.51
N LEU A 175 -0.73 -10.74 48.72
CA LEU A 175 -1.78 -9.73 48.83
C LEU A 175 -3.00 -10.24 48.07
N THR A 176 -4.11 -10.47 48.78
CA THR A 176 -5.34 -10.90 48.11
C THR A 176 -5.92 -9.73 47.31
N PRO A 177 -6.63 -9.98 46.20
CA PRO A 177 -7.31 -8.92 45.45
C PRO A 177 -8.27 -8.09 46.32
N SER A 178 -8.87 -8.70 47.35
CA SER A 178 -9.68 -8.00 48.35
C SER A 178 -8.85 -6.96 49.12
N ASP A 179 -7.71 -7.36 49.70
CA ASP A 179 -6.84 -6.45 50.45
C ASP A 179 -6.33 -5.30 49.58
N ILE A 180 -6.01 -5.59 48.32
CA ILE A 180 -5.53 -4.58 47.38
C ILE A 180 -6.64 -3.56 47.14
N ARG A 181 -7.87 -4.02 46.87
CA ARG A 181 -9.01 -3.13 46.63
C ARG A 181 -9.29 -2.22 47.83
N GLU A 182 -9.34 -2.77 49.03
CA GLU A 182 -9.56 -1.98 50.26
C GLU A 182 -8.49 -0.90 50.47
N ARG A 183 -7.25 -1.14 50.05
CA ARG A 183 -6.19 -0.11 50.07
C ARG A 183 -6.43 0.97 49.03
N LEU A 184 -6.83 0.60 47.82
CA LEU A 184 -7.05 1.53 46.70
C LEU A 184 -8.29 2.41 46.89
N GLU A 185 -9.33 1.88 47.55
CA GLU A 185 -10.56 2.60 47.83
C GLU A 185 -10.35 3.80 48.79
N LYS A 186 -9.32 3.74 49.65
CA LYS A 186 -8.96 4.81 50.59
C LYS A 186 -8.30 6.03 49.93
N VAL A 187 -7.90 5.94 48.66
CA VAL A 187 -7.12 7.00 48.01
C VAL A 187 -8.04 8.19 47.67
N PRO A 188 -7.77 9.40 48.19
CA PRO A 188 -8.60 10.58 47.89
C PRO A 188 -8.36 11.08 46.47
N GLU A 189 -9.27 11.89 45.94
CA GLU A 189 -9.24 12.36 44.56
C GLU A 189 -7.98 13.17 44.21
N SER A 190 -7.55 14.06 45.11
CA SER A 190 -6.32 14.87 44.99
C SER A 190 -5.08 14.02 44.73
N ASP A 191 -5.03 12.85 45.37
CA ASP A 191 -3.91 11.94 45.35
C ASP A 191 -3.90 11.10 44.07
N VAL A 192 -5.07 10.82 43.49
CA VAL A 192 -5.19 10.21 42.16
C VAL A 192 -4.72 11.19 41.07
N GLU A 193 -5.10 12.46 41.17
CA GLU A 193 -4.72 13.50 40.21
C GLU A 193 -3.20 13.74 40.17
N ILE A 194 -2.56 13.86 41.34
CA ILE A 194 -1.11 14.09 41.42
C ILE A 194 -0.30 12.88 40.91
N LEU A 195 -0.85 11.68 41.02
CA LEU A 195 -0.28 10.46 40.43
C LEU A 195 -0.48 10.39 38.91
N GLY A 196 -1.21 11.34 38.33
CA GLY A 196 -1.45 11.44 36.89
C GLY A 196 -2.62 10.59 36.39
N TYR A 197 -3.54 10.23 37.27
CA TYR A 197 -4.77 9.48 36.94
C TYR A 197 -6.00 10.38 37.14
N ASP A 198 -7.15 9.97 36.62
CA ASP A 198 -8.39 10.74 36.74
C ASP A 198 -9.29 10.15 37.84
N PRO A 199 -9.64 10.93 38.88
CA PRO A 199 -10.45 10.44 39.99
C PRO A 199 -11.91 10.21 39.60
N THR A 200 -12.49 11.04 38.74
CA THR A 200 -13.90 10.94 38.36
C THR A 200 -14.13 9.83 37.34
N THR A 201 -13.15 9.62 36.46
CA THR A 201 -13.32 8.79 35.25
C THR A 201 -12.69 7.41 35.39
N SER A 202 -11.73 7.22 36.30
CA SER A 202 -10.93 6.00 36.40
C SER A 202 -10.40 5.75 37.82
N ARG A 203 -11.31 5.54 38.77
CA ARG A 203 -10.93 5.23 40.16
C ARG A 203 -10.04 3.96 40.24
N PRO A 204 -9.01 3.95 41.11
CA PRO A 204 -8.04 2.86 41.18
C PRO A 204 -8.68 1.53 41.64
N GLU A 205 -9.69 1.57 42.50
CA GLU A 205 -10.43 0.39 42.96
C GLU A 205 -11.19 -0.33 41.82
N TRP A 206 -11.58 0.38 40.75
CA TRP A 206 -12.26 -0.22 39.59
C TRP A 206 -11.33 -1.05 38.71
N MET A 207 -10.00 -0.93 38.89
CA MET A 207 -9.03 -1.84 38.25
C MET A 207 -9.13 -3.28 38.79
N ILE A 208 -9.83 -3.46 39.92
CA ILE A 208 -10.13 -4.75 40.54
C ILE A 208 -11.63 -4.98 40.39
N LEU A 209 -11.98 -5.89 39.49
CA LEU A 209 -13.34 -6.12 39.06
C LEU A 209 -14.16 -6.75 40.17
N THR A 210 -15.33 -6.18 40.43
CA THR A 210 -16.39 -6.79 41.27
C THR A 210 -17.49 -7.37 40.42
N VAL A 211 -17.76 -6.74 39.29
CA VAL A 211 -18.79 -7.14 38.34
C VAL A 211 -18.16 -7.15 36.96
N LEU A 212 -18.48 -8.18 36.17
CA LEU A 212 -17.97 -8.35 34.82
C LEU A 212 -19.10 -8.13 33.81
N PRO A 213 -18.97 -7.18 32.86
CA PRO A 213 -20.00 -6.97 31.84
C PRO A 213 -19.96 -8.11 30.81
N VAL A 214 -21.11 -8.74 30.59
CA VAL A 214 -21.27 -9.79 29.58
C VAL A 214 -21.63 -9.14 28.25
N PRO A 215 -20.83 -9.35 27.18
CA PRO A 215 -21.08 -8.73 25.89
C PRO A 215 -22.36 -9.28 25.24
N PRO A 216 -23.09 -8.44 24.49
CA PRO A 216 -24.26 -8.83 23.72
C PRO A 216 -24.03 -10.04 22.82
N ILE A 217 -25.12 -10.77 22.53
CA ILE A 217 -25.09 -11.94 21.62
C ILE A 217 -24.74 -11.52 20.19
N THR A 218 -25.08 -10.29 19.79
CA THR A 218 -24.71 -9.73 18.47
C THR A 218 -23.19 -9.66 18.24
N ILE A 219 -22.38 -9.65 19.30
CA ILE A 219 -20.91 -9.67 19.24
C ILE A 219 -20.36 -11.11 19.31
N ARG A 220 -21.19 -12.07 19.73
CA ARG A 220 -20.87 -13.50 19.92
C ARG A 220 -21.85 -14.40 19.13
N PRO A 221 -21.93 -14.26 17.80
CA PRO A 221 -22.83 -15.09 17.02
C PRO A 221 -22.37 -16.55 17.03
N SER A 222 -23.32 -17.48 17.11
CA SER A 222 -23.06 -18.90 16.85
C SER A 222 -23.07 -19.17 15.34
N ILE A 223 -22.31 -20.18 14.90
CA ILE A 223 -22.21 -20.58 13.49
C ILE A 223 -22.76 -21.99 13.39
N MET A 224 -23.69 -22.22 12.46
CA MET A 224 -24.10 -23.59 12.11
C MET A 224 -23.09 -24.20 11.14
N ILE A 225 -22.49 -25.33 11.53
CA ILE A 225 -21.64 -26.13 10.65
C ILE A 225 -22.55 -26.92 9.68
N GLU A 226 -22.06 -27.30 8.50
CA GLU A 226 -22.77 -28.12 7.51
C GLU A 226 -23.38 -29.43 8.08
N SER A 227 -22.83 -29.95 9.18
CA SER A 227 -23.35 -31.11 9.91
C SER A 227 -24.61 -30.82 10.74
N GLY A 228 -25.11 -29.58 10.75
CA GLY A 228 -26.24 -29.14 11.57
C GLY A 228 -25.89 -28.84 13.02
N ILE A 229 -24.63 -29.03 13.44
CA ILE A 229 -24.18 -28.76 14.81
C ILE A 229 -23.86 -27.26 14.96
N ARG A 230 -24.36 -26.65 16.05
CA ARG A 230 -24.03 -25.27 16.42
C ARG A 230 -22.61 -25.20 17.00
N ALA A 231 -21.76 -24.40 16.37
CA ALA A 231 -20.46 -24.00 16.90
C ALA A 231 -20.58 -22.68 17.63
N GLU A 232 -20.37 -22.71 18.94
CA GLU A 232 -20.38 -21.52 19.78
C GLU A 232 -19.13 -20.67 19.58
N ASP A 233 -19.28 -19.36 19.82
CA ASP A 233 -18.19 -18.41 19.74
C ASP A 233 -17.13 -18.63 20.84
N ASP A 234 -15.85 -18.41 20.51
CA ASP A 234 -14.73 -18.56 21.45
C ASP A 234 -14.92 -17.72 22.73
N LEU A 235 -15.59 -16.57 22.65
CA LEU A 235 -15.86 -15.69 23.79
C LEU A 235 -16.98 -16.25 24.67
N THR A 236 -18.00 -16.87 24.07
CA THR A 236 -19.08 -17.58 24.79
C THR A 236 -18.50 -18.72 25.61
N HIS A 237 -17.64 -19.56 25.02
CA HIS A 237 -16.99 -20.67 25.74
C HIS A 237 -16.24 -20.18 26.98
N LYS A 238 -15.55 -19.04 26.89
CA LYS A 238 -14.80 -18.50 28.02
C LYS A 238 -15.71 -17.91 29.10
N LEU A 239 -16.82 -17.28 28.73
CA LEU A 239 -17.84 -16.80 29.68
C LEU A 239 -18.48 -17.95 30.45
N VAL A 240 -18.80 -19.06 29.78
CA VAL A 240 -19.32 -20.28 30.41
C VAL A 240 -18.35 -20.78 31.48
N ASP A 241 -17.05 -20.84 31.18
CA ASP A 241 -16.05 -21.25 32.17
C ASP A 241 -15.96 -20.27 33.36
N ILE A 242 -16.08 -18.96 33.13
CA ILE A 242 -16.10 -17.95 34.19
C ILE A 242 -17.31 -18.17 35.11
N VAL A 243 -18.52 -18.31 34.54
CA VAL A 243 -19.74 -18.53 35.32
C VAL A 243 -19.65 -19.83 36.11
N ARG A 244 -19.18 -20.92 35.49
CA ARG A 244 -19.02 -22.22 36.16
C ARG A 244 -18.11 -22.15 37.38
N ILE A 245 -16.96 -21.48 37.27
CA ILE A 245 -16.03 -21.35 38.40
C ILE A 245 -16.54 -20.37 39.45
N ASN A 246 -17.20 -19.28 39.03
CA ASN A 246 -17.82 -18.32 39.94
C ASN A 246 -18.90 -18.98 40.81
N GLU A 247 -19.76 -19.82 40.20
CA GLU A 247 -20.81 -20.55 40.93
C GLU A 247 -20.24 -21.58 41.90
N ARG A 248 -19.26 -22.38 41.45
CA ARG A 248 -18.55 -23.33 42.34
C ARG A 248 -17.90 -22.63 43.53
N LEU A 249 -17.34 -21.44 43.32
CA LEU A 249 -16.74 -20.64 44.38
C LEU A 249 -17.81 -20.09 45.33
N LYS A 250 -19.00 -19.71 44.84
CA LYS A 250 -20.14 -19.32 45.66
C LYS A 250 -20.61 -20.47 46.57
N GLU A 251 -20.88 -21.62 45.99
CA GLU A 251 -21.33 -22.83 46.70
C GLU A 251 -20.31 -23.26 47.75
N SER A 252 -19.01 -23.26 47.40
CA SER A 252 -17.94 -23.69 48.31
C SER A 252 -17.79 -22.76 49.52
N ILE A 253 -17.98 -21.44 49.33
CA ILE A 253 -17.95 -20.47 50.43
C ILE A 253 -19.15 -20.68 51.35
N ASP A 254 -20.35 -20.83 50.78
CA ASP A 254 -21.59 -20.98 51.55
C ASP A 254 -21.63 -22.33 52.30
N ALA A 255 -20.98 -23.37 51.76
CA ALA A 255 -20.81 -24.68 52.40
C ALA A 255 -19.69 -24.74 53.46
N GLY A 256 -18.94 -23.65 53.67
CA GLY A 256 -17.87 -23.60 54.68
C GLY A 256 -16.62 -24.42 54.33
N ALA A 257 -16.26 -24.50 53.05
CA ALA A 257 -15.07 -25.24 52.60
C ALA A 257 -13.75 -24.68 53.17
N PRO A 258 -12.69 -25.51 53.28
CA PRO A 258 -11.36 -25.06 53.68
C PRO A 258 -10.79 -23.95 52.79
N GLN A 259 -10.03 -23.02 53.39
CA GLN A 259 -9.45 -21.86 52.69
C GLN A 259 -8.58 -22.25 51.48
N LEU A 260 -7.80 -23.33 51.58
CA LEU A 260 -6.95 -23.80 50.46
C LEU A 260 -7.78 -24.09 49.19
N ILE A 261 -8.96 -24.69 49.35
CA ILE A 261 -9.86 -25.01 48.22
C ILE A 261 -10.46 -23.72 47.65
N ILE A 262 -10.85 -22.79 48.52
CA ILE A 262 -11.40 -21.49 48.09
C ILE A 262 -10.34 -20.68 47.34
N GLU A 263 -9.09 -20.68 47.80
CA GLU A 263 -7.98 -20.00 47.13
C GLU A 263 -7.67 -20.60 45.76
N ASP A 264 -7.68 -21.93 45.62
CA ASP A 264 -7.49 -22.60 44.32
C ASP A 264 -8.60 -22.23 43.31
N LEU A 265 -9.86 -22.22 43.76
CA LEU A 265 -10.99 -21.80 42.93
C LEU A 265 -10.90 -20.31 42.57
N TRP A 266 -10.40 -19.47 43.47
CA TRP A 266 -10.18 -18.04 43.21
C TRP A 266 -9.07 -17.84 42.17
N ASP A 267 -7.93 -18.52 42.30
CA ASP A 267 -6.85 -18.44 41.33
C ASP A 267 -7.29 -18.97 39.95
N LEU A 268 -8.16 -19.98 39.90
CA LEU A 268 -8.82 -20.41 38.66
C LEU A 268 -9.76 -19.35 38.09
N LEU A 269 -10.61 -18.71 38.89
CA LEU A 269 -11.47 -17.61 38.44
C LEU A 269 -10.63 -16.47 37.85
N GLN A 270 -9.55 -16.12 38.53
CA GLN A 270 -8.57 -15.13 38.10
C GLN A 270 -7.92 -15.51 36.76
N TYR A 271 -7.58 -16.78 36.55
CA TYR A 271 -7.11 -17.30 35.26
C TYR A 271 -8.16 -17.19 34.15
N HIS A 272 -9.41 -17.56 34.42
CA HIS A 272 -10.48 -17.52 33.42
C HIS A 272 -10.82 -16.09 32.98
N VAL A 273 -10.89 -15.16 33.93
CA VAL A 273 -11.10 -13.73 33.63
C VAL A 273 -9.87 -13.13 32.93
N ALA A 274 -8.65 -13.46 33.36
CA ALA A 274 -7.42 -13.01 32.71
C ALA A 274 -7.38 -13.41 31.23
N THR A 275 -7.61 -14.69 30.94
CA THR A 275 -7.58 -15.23 29.56
C THR A 275 -8.77 -14.77 28.71
N TYR A 276 -9.90 -14.41 29.33
CA TYR A 276 -11.02 -13.75 28.66
C TYR A 276 -10.66 -12.37 28.09
N PHE A 277 -9.90 -11.56 28.82
CA PHE A 277 -9.42 -10.28 28.29
C PHE A 277 -8.28 -10.47 27.31
N ASP A 278 -7.28 -11.29 27.66
CA ASP A 278 -6.14 -11.58 26.79
C ASP A 278 -5.67 -13.03 26.96
N ASN A 279 -5.79 -13.84 25.92
CA ASN A 279 -5.33 -15.25 25.93
C ASN A 279 -3.88 -15.43 25.46
N GLU A 280 -3.13 -14.35 25.21
CA GLU A 280 -1.73 -14.37 24.75
C GLU A 280 -0.79 -13.74 25.80
N ILE A 281 -1.18 -13.83 27.08
CA ILE A 281 -0.40 -13.30 28.21
C ILE A 281 0.89 -14.11 28.38
N PRO A 282 2.07 -13.47 28.46
CA PRO A 282 3.33 -14.16 28.71
C PRO A 282 3.34 -14.88 30.07
N GLY A 283 3.69 -16.16 30.07
CA GLY A 283 3.83 -16.97 31.29
C GLY A 283 2.56 -17.67 31.77
N LEU A 284 1.41 -17.48 31.11
CA LEU A 284 0.20 -18.27 31.34
C LEU A 284 -0.03 -19.30 30.23
N PRO A 285 -0.53 -20.50 30.56
CA PRO A 285 -0.93 -21.46 29.54
C PRO A 285 -2.15 -20.92 28.76
N PRO A 286 -2.11 -20.87 27.42
CA PRO A 286 -3.22 -20.39 26.64
C PRO A 286 -4.41 -21.33 26.79
N SER A 287 -5.59 -20.76 27.00
CA SER A 287 -6.84 -21.50 27.05
C SER A 287 -7.17 -22.00 25.63
N LYS A 288 -7.40 -23.32 25.52
CA LYS A 288 -7.63 -24.01 24.25
C LYS A 288 -9.07 -24.54 24.19
N HIS A 289 -9.60 -24.61 22.98
CA HIS A 289 -10.79 -25.40 22.70
C HIS A 289 -10.50 -26.89 22.87
N ARG A 290 -11.54 -27.74 22.95
CA ARG A 290 -11.40 -29.21 22.99
C ARG A 290 -10.62 -29.80 21.80
N SER A 291 -10.53 -29.07 20.69
CA SER A 291 -9.75 -29.43 19.49
C SER A 291 -8.26 -29.12 19.60
N GLY A 292 -7.80 -28.50 20.68
CA GLY A 292 -6.41 -28.06 20.86
C GLY A 292 -6.09 -26.67 20.27
N ARG A 293 -7.03 -26.07 19.51
CA ARG A 293 -6.89 -24.70 18.99
C ARG A 293 -6.93 -23.67 20.14
N PRO A 294 -6.01 -22.69 20.22
CA PRO A 294 -6.10 -21.62 21.20
C PRO A 294 -7.31 -20.72 20.91
N LEU A 295 -8.04 -20.32 21.95
CA LEU A 295 -9.19 -19.42 21.83
C LEU A 295 -8.73 -17.99 21.46
N ARG A 296 -9.51 -17.31 20.62
CA ARG A 296 -9.29 -15.90 20.26
C ARG A 296 -10.23 -14.99 21.04
N THR A 297 -9.72 -14.40 22.11
CA THR A 297 -10.49 -13.55 23.02
C THR A 297 -10.37 -12.06 22.64
N LEU A 298 -10.72 -11.14 23.56
CA LEU A 298 -10.91 -9.71 23.23
C LEU A 298 -9.66 -9.06 22.64
N ALA A 299 -8.48 -9.27 23.24
CA ALA A 299 -7.23 -8.71 22.77
C ALA A 299 -6.89 -9.13 21.32
N GLN A 300 -7.06 -10.41 21.00
CA GLN A 300 -6.76 -10.98 19.68
C GLN A 300 -7.71 -10.42 18.60
N ARG A 301 -8.95 -10.10 18.96
CA ARG A 301 -9.92 -9.44 18.05
C ARG A 301 -9.48 -8.02 17.68
N LEU A 302 -8.72 -7.32 18.53
CA LEU A 302 -8.31 -5.93 18.31
C LEU A 302 -6.88 -5.79 17.72
N LYS A 303 -5.88 -6.50 18.28
CA LYS A 303 -4.44 -6.29 18.03
C LYS A 303 -3.92 -6.83 16.69
N GLY A 304 -4.53 -7.89 16.16
CA GLY A 304 -4.01 -8.65 15.01
C GLY A 304 -3.95 -7.86 13.69
N LYS A 305 -3.20 -8.38 12.70
CA LYS A 305 -3.22 -7.83 11.32
C LYS A 305 -4.62 -7.88 10.72
N GLU A 306 -5.35 -8.94 11.03
CA GLU A 306 -6.77 -9.15 10.70
C GLU A 306 -7.70 -8.74 11.85
N GLY A 307 -7.17 -8.01 12.85
CA GLY A 307 -7.97 -7.47 13.95
C GLY A 307 -8.85 -6.30 13.49
N ARG A 308 -9.83 -5.94 14.30
CA ARG A 308 -10.89 -4.97 13.98
C ARG A 308 -10.34 -3.63 13.46
N PHE A 309 -9.29 -3.08 14.08
CA PHE A 309 -8.72 -1.79 13.64
C PHE A 309 -8.23 -1.85 12.19
N ARG A 310 -7.45 -2.86 11.82
CA ARG A 310 -6.85 -2.95 10.49
C ARG A 310 -7.78 -3.56 9.44
N GLY A 311 -8.58 -4.54 9.83
CA GLY A 311 -9.43 -5.30 8.91
C GLY A 311 -10.85 -4.75 8.73
N ASN A 312 -11.34 -3.93 9.65
CA ASN A 312 -12.73 -3.45 9.63
C ASN A 312 -12.89 -1.95 9.89
N LEU A 313 -11.88 -1.20 10.33
CA LEU A 313 -12.02 0.25 10.56
C LEU A 313 -11.20 1.04 9.55
N SER A 314 -9.88 0.90 9.55
CA SER A 314 -8.99 1.60 8.62
C SER A 314 -9.15 1.13 7.17
N GLY A 315 -9.59 -0.12 6.98
CA GLY A 315 -9.90 -0.69 5.68
C GLY A 315 -11.08 -1.65 5.83
N LYS A 316 -11.93 -1.70 4.81
CA LYS A 316 -13.11 -2.58 4.74
C LYS A 316 -13.23 -3.15 3.33
N ARG A 317 -14.00 -4.21 3.20
CA ARG A 317 -14.56 -4.60 1.90
C ARG A 317 -15.66 -3.61 1.54
N VAL A 318 -15.75 -3.28 0.27
CA VAL A 318 -16.71 -2.30 -0.27
C VAL A 318 -17.57 -2.97 -1.32
N ASP A 319 -18.81 -2.49 -1.44
CA ASP A 319 -19.71 -2.87 -2.53
C ASP A 319 -19.37 -2.10 -3.81
N PHE A 320 -20.07 -2.38 -4.91
CA PHE A 320 -19.91 -1.73 -6.21
C PHE A 320 -18.47 -1.74 -6.74
N SER A 321 -17.81 -2.88 -6.58
CA SER A 321 -16.47 -3.14 -7.08
C SER A 321 -16.41 -4.43 -7.90
N SER A 322 -15.53 -4.48 -8.88
CA SER A 322 -15.22 -5.67 -9.67
C SER A 322 -13.72 -5.81 -9.91
N ARG A 323 -13.29 -7.00 -10.31
CA ARG A 323 -11.90 -7.33 -10.60
C ARG A 323 -11.84 -8.32 -11.76
N THR A 324 -10.94 -8.09 -12.72
CA THR A 324 -10.66 -9.02 -13.81
C THR A 324 -9.27 -8.73 -14.41
N VAL A 325 -8.83 -9.61 -15.31
CA VAL A 325 -7.59 -9.51 -16.09
C VAL A 325 -7.65 -8.26 -16.98
N ILE A 326 -6.49 -7.61 -17.17
CA ILE A 326 -6.38 -6.49 -18.09
C ILE A 326 -5.84 -6.90 -19.46
N SER A 327 -6.21 -6.13 -20.48
CA SER A 327 -5.73 -6.31 -21.85
C SER A 327 -5.39 -4.95 -22.49
N PRO A 328 -4.42 -4.88 -23.40
CA PRO A 328 -4.01 -3.62 -24.00
C PRO A 328 -5.00 -3.16 -25.06
N ASP A 329 -5.25 -1.85 -25.14
CA ASP A 329 -6.03 -1.26 -26.24
C ASP A 329 -5.52 0.16 -26.59
N PRO A 330 -4.83 0.35 -27.72
CA PRO A 330 -4.37 1.68 -28.15
C PRO A 330 -5.47 2.53 -28.81
N ASN A 331 -6.66 1.97 -29.07
CA ASN A 331 -7.75 2.62 -29.81
C ASN A 331 -8.80 3.29 -28.90
N ILE A 332 -8.62 3.18 -27.58
CA ILE A 332 -9.39 3.93 -26.58
C ILE A 332 -8.57 5.13 -26.10
N SER A 333 -9.26 6.16 -25.62
CA SER A 333 -8.62 7.36 -25.05
C SER A 333 -7.80 7.00 -23.79
N ILE A 334 -6.80 7.81 -23.43
CA ILE A 334 -6.06 7.66 -22.16
C ILE A 334 -6.95 7.73 -20.92
N ASP A 335 -8.07 8.45 -20.99
CA ASP A 335 -9.04 8.52 -19.89
C ASP A 335 -9.99 7.32 -19.89
N GLU A 336 -10.11 6.60 -21.00
CA GLU A 336 -11.09 5.52 -21.13
C GLU A 336 -10.58 4.22 -20.54
N VAL A 337 -11.48 3.50 -19.88
CA VAL A 337 -11.29 2.10 -19.50
C VAL A 337 -12.35 1.25 -20.18
N GLY A 338 -11.89 0.20 -20.85
CA GLY A 338 -12.79 -0.75 -21.48
C GLY A 338 -13.45 -1.64 -20.45
N VAL A 339 -14.76 -1.55 -20.28
CA VAL A 339 -15.52 -2.33 -19.30
C VAL A 339 -16.31 -3.44 -20.03
N PRO A 340 -16.19 -4.70 -19.59
CA PRO A 340 -17.03 -5.79 -20.06
C PRO A 340 -18.52 -5.50 -19.89
N GLU A 341 -19.32 -5.78 -20.93
CA GLU A 341 -20.78 -5.59 -20.90
C GLU A 341 -21.45 -6.30 -19.72
N ILE A 342 -20.93 -7.47 -19.30
CA ILE A 342 -21.45 -8.20 -18.14
C ILE A 342 -21.24 -7.44 -16.82
N ILE A 343 -20.07 -6.79 -16.66
CA ILE A 343 -19.79 -5.95 -15.49
C ILE A 343 -20.64 -4.69 -15.55
N ALA A 344 -20.81 -4.11 -16.74
CA ALA A 344 -21.62 -2.91 -16.94
C ALA A 344 -23.11 -3.13 -16.59
N ARG A 345 -23.67 -4.32 -16.85
CA ARG A 345 -25.04 -4.68 -16.46
C ARG A 345 -25.18 -5.02 -14.97
N THR A 346 -24.10 -5.43 -14.32
CA THR A 346 -24.11 -5.84 -12.91
C THR A 346 -23.93 -4.63 -11.98
N LEU A 347 -22.90 -3.82 -12.23
CA LEU A 347 -22.66 -2.59 -11.50
C LEU A 347 -23.64 -1.52 -11.98
N THR A 348 -24.11 -0.67 -11.06
CA THR A 348 -25.10 0.35 -11.37
C THR A 348 -24.72 1.69 -10.75
N VAL A 349 -25.30 2.75 -11.29
CA VAL A 349 -25.21 4.11 -10.74
C VAL A 349 -26.62 4.63 -10.40
N PRO A 350 -26.81 5.25 -9.22
CA PRO A 350 -28.10 5.73 -8.78
C PRO A 350 -28.34 7.13 -9.36
N GLU A 351 -28.96 7.20 -10.54
CA GLU A 351 -29.25 8.48 -11.19
C GLU A 351 -30.63 8.99 -10.76
N ARG A 352 -30.66 10.17 -10.13
CA ARG A 352 -31.91 10.84 -9.75
C ARG A 352 -32.63 11.36 -10.99
N ILE A 353 -33.95 11.23 -11.00
CA ILE A 353 -34.76 11.71 -12.11
C ILE A 353 -34.88 13.23 -12.03
N THR A 354 -34.51 13.86 -13.13
CA THR A 354 -34.60 15.30 -13.38
C THR A 354 -35.32 15.53 -14.70
N PRO A 355 -35.78 16.76 -14.99
CA PRO A 355 -36.45 17.04 -16.26
C PRO A 355 -35.63 16.71 -17.51
N TRP A 356 -34.29 16.75 -17.42
CA TRP A 356 -33.40 16.56 -18.58
C TRP A 356 -33.12 15.09 -18.91
N ASN A 357 -32.98 14.23 -17.90
CA ASN A 357 -32.58 12.83 -18.07
C ASN A 357 -33.76 11.85 -18.01
N ILE A 358 -34.98 12.31 -17.70
CA ILE A 358 -36.16 11.46 -17.50
C ILE A 358 -36.43 10.52 -18.68
N GLU A 359 -36.28 11.00 -19.91
CA GLU A 359 -36.59 10.18 -21.10
C GLU A 359 -35.57 9.06 -21.30
N LYS A 360 -34.28 9.37 -21.06
CA LYS A 360 -33.20 8.37 -21.04
C LYS A 360 -33.47 7.29 -19.98
N LEU A 361 -33.83 7.70 -18.76
CA LEU A 361 -34.07 6.77 -17.64
C LEU A 361 -35.32 5.91 -17.87
N ARG A 362 -36.38 6.48 -18.46
CA ARG A 362 -37.57 5.72 -18.88
C ARG A 362 -37.19 4.59 -19.82
N GLN A 363 -36.39 4.89 -20.84
CA GLN A 363 -35.95 3.88 -21.80
C GLN A 363 -35.14 2.76 -21.13
N PHE A 364 -34.27 3.10 -20.16
CA PHE A 364 -33.46 2.12 -19.44
C PHE A 364 -34.30 1.21 -18.53
N VAL A 365 -35.29 1.77 -17.85
CA VAL A 365 -36.24 1.00 -17.02
C VAL A 365 -37.10 0.07 -17.87
N ILE A 366 -37.53 0.51 -19.06
CA ILE A 366 -38.27 -0.32 -20.03
C ILE A 366 -37.41 -1.49 -20.52
N ASN A 367 -36.14 -1.22 -20.87
CA ASN A 367 -35.19 -2.26 -21.29
C ASN A 367 -34.92 -3.27 -20.16
N GLY A 368 -34.97 -2.81 -18.91
CA GLY A 368 -34.83 -3.60 -17.68
C GLY A 368 -33.43 -4.18 -17.47
N PRO A 369 -33.30 -5.28 -16.71
CA PRO A 369 -31.99 -5.69 -16.18
C PRO A 369 -31.09 -6.43 -17.18
N ASP A 370 -31.66 -7.01 -18.24
CA ASP A 370 -30.91 -7.92 -19.12
C ASP A 370 -30.27 -7.21 -20.32
N LYS A 371 -30.97 -6.22 -20.89
CA LYS A 371 -30.56 -5.54 -22.12
C LYS A 371 -29.75 -4.29 -21.78
N TRP A 372 -28.55 -4.16 -22.36
CA TRP A 372 -27.77 -2.93 -22.30
C TRP A 372 -28.17 -1.97 -23.43
N PRO A 373 -28.36 -0.66 -23.17
CA PRO A 373 -28.43 0.00 -21.85
C PRO A 373 -29.75 -0.25 -21.10
N GLY A 374 -29.69 -0.56 -19.80
CA GLY A 374 -30.85 -0.91 -18.98
C GLY A 374 -30.72 -0.50 -17.51
N ALA A 375 -31.55 -1.07 -16.63
CA ALA A 375 -31.56 -0.80 -15.19
C ALA A 375 -32.00 -2.03 -14.36
N ASN A 376 -31.49 -2.11 -13.13
CA ASN A 376 -31.77 -3.23 -12.22
C ASN A 376 -32.80 -2.86 -11.14
N TYR A 377 -32.75 -1.63 -10.62
CA TYR A 377 -33.63 -1.20 -9.55
C TYR A 377 -34.18 0.21 -9.78
N VAL A 378 -35.34 0.48 -9.19
CA VAL A 378 -35.93 1.83 -9.08
C VAL A 378 -36.25 2.09 -7.61
N ILE A 379 -35.78 3.22 -7.09
CA ILE A 379 -36.07 3.68 -5.73
C ILE A 379 -37.12 4.78 -5.83
N ARG A 380 -38.20 4.60 -5.09
CA ARG A 380 -39.28 5.58 -4.97
C ARG A 380 -38.92 6.69 -3.96
N PRO A 381 -39.62 7.83 -3.98
CA PRO A 381 -39.43 8.89 -2.99
C PRO A 381 -39.67 8.45 -1.53
N ASP A 382 -40.44 7.37 -1.33
CA ASP A 382 -40.69 6.73 -0.03
C ASP A 382 -39.50 5.88 0.47
N GLY A 383 -38.45 5.72 -0.34
CA GLY A 383 -37.27 4.90 -0.05
C GLY A 383 -37.42 3.42 -0.38
N ARG A 384 -38.59 2.96 -0.86
CA ARG A 384 -38.79 1.56 -1.24
C ARG A 384 -38.03 1.27 -2.53
N ARG A 385 -37.15 0.28 -2.48
CA ARG A 385 -36.45 -0.27 -3.65
C ARG A 385 -37.34 -1.28 -4.37
N ILE A 386 -37.55 -1.08 -5.66
CA ILE A 386 -38.27 -1.97 -6.57
C ILE A 386 -37.24 -2.70 -7.43
N ASP A 387 -37.28 -4.02 -7.39
CA ASP A 387 -36.44 -4.89 -8.21
C ASP A 387 -37.10 -5.14 -9.58
N LEU A 388 -36.46 -4.67 -10.65
CA LEU A 388 -37.02 -4.75 -12.00
C LEU A 388 -37.04 -6.16 -12.59
N ARG A 389 -36.38 -7.14 -11.95
CA ARG A 389 -36.37 -8.54 -12.41
C ARG A 389 -37.74 -9.20 -12.35
N TYR A 390 -38.60 -8.77 -11.44
CA TYR A 390 -39.88 -9.44 -11.14
C TYR A 390 -41.12 -8.56 -11.39
N VAL A 391 -40.95 -7.39 -12.02
CA VAL A 391 -42.06 -6.47 -12.30
C VAL A 391 -42.84 -6.96 -13.52
N LYS A 392 -44.18 -7.08 -13.38
CA LYS A 392 -45.09 -7.57 -14.44
C LYS A 392 -45.13 -6.65 -15.67
N ASP A 393 -45.29 -5.35 -15.47
CA ASP A 393 -45.26 -4.35 -16.55
C ASP A 393 -44.25 -3.25 -16.24
N ARG A 394 -43.13 -3.27 -16.97
CA ARG A 394 -42.05 -2.28 -16.85
C ARG A 394 -42.38 -0.96 -17.56
N LYS A 395 -43.27 -0.98 -18.55
CA LYS A 395 -43.63 0.20 -19.35
C LYS A 395 -44.51 1.16 -18.55
N GLU A 396 -45.46 0.62 -17.79
CA GLU A 396 -46.25 1.41 -16.83
C GLU A 396 -45.40 1.96 -15.68
N LEU A 397 -44.45 1.17 -15.17
CA LEU A 397 -43.54 1.65 -14.13
C LEU A 397 -42.66 2.81 -14.65
N ALA A 398 -42.20 2.72 -15.90
CA ALA A 398 -41.42 3.78 -16.52
C ALA A 398 -42.22 5.07 -16.71
N SER A 399 -43.51 5.01 -17.09
CA SER A 399 -44.35 6.21 -17.21
C SER A 399 -44.59 6.88 -15.86
N THR A 400 -44.54 6.11 -14.77
CA THR A 400 -44.68 6.60 -13.38
C THR A 400 -43.47 7.41 -12.90
N LEU A 401 -42.32 7.30 -13.58
CA LEU A 401 -41.10 8.02 -13.20
C LEU A 401 -41.34 9.54 -13.24
N ALA A 402 -41.02 10.19 -12.12
CA ALA A 402 -41.16 11.63 -11.92
C ALA A 402 -40.00 12.14 -11.03
N PRO A 403 -39.77 13.47 -10.94
CA PRO A 403 -38.77 14.04 -10.03
C PRO A 403 -38.93 13.52 -8.60
N GLY A 404 -37.82 13.13 -7.98
CA GLY A 404 -37.78 12.49 -6.65
C GLY A 404 -37.57 10.98 -6.68
N TYR A 405 -37.79 10.32 -7.82
CA TYR A 405 -37.41 8.93 -8.02
C TYR A 405 -35.91 8.81 -8.35
N VAL A 406 -35.35 7.62 -8.12
CA VAL A 406 -33.96 7.27 -8.46
C VAL A 406 -33.95 5.97 -9.25
N VAL A 407 -33.15 5.88 -10.30
CA VAL A 407 -32.97 4.66 -11.08
C VAL A 407 -31.54 4.17 -10.94
N GLU A 408 -31.36 2.92 -10.53
CA GLU A 408 -30.07 2.23 -10.52
C GLU A 408 -29.85 1.61 -11.90
N ARG A 409 -29.32 2.44 -12.81
CA ARG A 409 -29.07 2.06 -14.20
C ARG A 409 -27.71 1.37 -14.36
N HIS A 410 -27.57 0.57 -15.41
CA HIS A 410 -26.28 0.01 -15.84
C HIS A 410 -25.25 1.10 -16.14
N LEU A 411 -23.98 0.72 -16.14
CA LEU A 411 -22.90 1.60 -16.62
C LEU A 411 -23.08 1.90 -18.11
N THR A 412 -22.84 3.15 -18.46
CA THR A 412 -22.87 3.66 -19.83
C THR A 412 -21.59 4.39 -20.15
N ASP A 413 -21.35 4.64 -21.44
CA ASP A 413 -20.15 5.34 -21.88
C ASP A 413 -20.06 6.74 -21.25
N GLY A 414 -18.89 7.07 -20.72
CA GLY A 414 -18.60 8.35 -20.08
C GLY A 414 -18.82 8.40 -18.56
N ASP A 415 -19.35 7.34 -17.94
CA ASP A 415 -19.44 7.25 -16.48
C ASP A 415 -18.05 7.26 -15.84
N VAL A 416 -17.93 7.95 -14.70
CA VAL A 416 -16.65 8.09 -13.98
C VAL A 416 -16.47 6.91 -13.04
N VAL A 417 -15.33 6.25 -13.15
CA VAL A 417 -14.99 5.05 -12.37
C VAL A 417 -13.57 5.15 -11.84
N LEU A 418 -13.29 4.51 -10.72
CA LEU A 418 -11.97 4.48 -10.13
C LEU A 418 -11.28 3.17 -10.52
N PHE A 419 -10.16 3.28 -11.22
CA PHE A 419 -9.38 2.15 -11.69
C PHE A 419 -8.07 2.05 -10.90
N ASN A 420 -7.81 0.87 -10.35
CA ASN A 420 -6.71 0.63 -9.41
C ASN A 420 -5.97 -0.67 -9.69
N ARG A 421 -4.64 -0.63 -9.62
CA ARG A 421 -3.78 -1.82 -9.52
C ARG A 421 -3.14 -1.90 -8.14
N GLN A 422 -3.17 -3.08 -7.54
CA GLN A 422 -2.48 -3.37 -6.29
C GLN A 422 -1.10 -4.00 -6.61
N PRO A 423 -0.04 -3.69 -5.84
CA PRO A 423 -0.01 -2.81 -4.67
C PRO A 423 -0.05 -1.31 -5.02
N SER A 424 -0.81 -0.53 -4.24
CA SER A 424 -0.90 0.92 -4.41
C SER A 424 0.30 1.63 -3.77
N LEU A 425 1.38 1.81 -4.54
CA LEU A 425 2.64 2.40 -4.05
C LEU A 425 2.56 3.92 -3.88
N HIS A 426 1.82 4.59 -4.74
CA HIS A 426 1.62 6.03 -4.75
C HIS A 426 0.20 6.37 -5.19
N ARG A 427 -0.24 7.63 -4.99
CA ARG A 427 -1.63 8.04 -5.32
C ARG A 427 -2.04 7.73 -6.76
N ILE A 428 -1.09 7.83 -7.70
CA ILE A 428 -1.30 7.57 -9.13
C ILE A 428 -1.62 6.09 -9.45
N SER A 429 -1.44 5.16 -8.49
CA SER A 429 -1.86 3.77 -8.65
C SER A 429 -3.39 3.59 -8.60
N MET A 430 -4.14 4.67 -8.36
CA MET A 430 -5.60 4.74 -8.43
C MET A 430 -6.00 6.06 -9.07
N MET A 431 -6.62 6.00 -10.24
CA MET A 431 -7.05 7.19 -11.00
C MET A 431 -8.49 7.02 -11.48
N ALA A 432 -9.15 8.12 -11.79
CA ALA A 432 -10.48 8.13 -12.38
C ALA A 432 -10.39 7.96 -13.90
N HIS A 433 -11.11 6.98 -14.40
CA HIS A 433 -11.30 6.70 -15.83
C HIS A 433 -12.75 6.93 -16.22
N ARG A 434 -13.01 6.99 -17.53
CA ARG A 434 -14.32 7.03 -18.15
C ARG A 434 -14.65 5.66 -18.69
N VAL A 435 -15.81 5.15 -18.35
CA VAL A 435 -16.29 3.87 -18.86
C VAL A 435 -16.44 3.96 -20.36
N ARG A 436 -15.96 2.94 -21.06
CA ARG A 436 -16.38 2.58 -22.41
C ARG A 436 -16.80 1.13 -22.39
N VAL A 437 -18.06 0.85 -22.67
CA VAL A 437 -18.57 -0.53 -22.65
C VAL A 437 -18.30 -1.17 -24.00
N LEU A 438 -17.61 -2.31 -23.97
CA LEU A 438 -17.34 -3.07 -25.19
C LEU A 438 -17.28 -4.57 -24.92
N LYS A 439 -17.44 -5.34 -26.00
CA LYS A 439 -17.47 -6.80 -25.98
C LYS A 439 -16.17 -7.34 -25.39
N GLY A 440 -16.22 -8.39 -24.58
CA GLY A 440 -15.05 -9.02 -23.94
C GLY A 440 -15.27 -9.24 -22.44
N LEU A 441 -14.27 -9.83 -21.78
CA LEU A 441 -14.32 -10.17 -20.34
C LEU A 441 -13.17 -9.54 -19.54
N THR A 442 -12.31 -8.77 -20.19
CA THR A 442 -11.15 -8.10 -19.62
C THR A 442 -11.39 -6.60 -19.48
N PHE A 443 -10.68 -5.96 -18.55
CA PHE A 443 -10.56 -4.51 -18.57
C PHE A 443 -9.56 -4.09 -19.63
N ARG A 444 -9.88 -3.07 -20.44
CA ARG A 444 -8.95 -2.56 -21.45
C ARG A 444 -8.29 -1.29 -20.98
N LEU A 445 -6.97 -1.25 -21.07
CA LEU A 445 -6.15 -0.13 -20.65
C LEU A 445 -5.33 0.39 -21.84
N ASN A 446 -5.30 1.71 -22.01
CA ASN A 446 -4.41 2.35 -22.95
C ASN A 446 -2.94 2.15 -22.54
N LEU A 447 -2.10 1.74 -23.49
CA LEU A 447 -0.69 1.40 -23.28
C LEU A 447 0.16 2.55 -22.69
N LEU A 448 -0.19 3.80 -22.97
CA LEU A 448 0.52 4.98 -22.44
C LEU A 448 0.35 5.10 -20.92
N VAL A 449 -0.73 4.53 -20.39
CA VAL A 449 -1.15 4.60 -18.98
C VAL A 449 -0.70 3.34 -18.21
N CYS A 450 0.12 2.47 -18.78
CA CYS A 450 0.73 1.34 -18.04
C CYS A 450 1.73 1.78 -16.95
N PRO A 451 2.68 2.71 -17.19
CA PRO A 451 3.66 3.13 -16.19
C PRO A 451 3.08 3.63 -14.85
N PRO A 452 2.00 4.46 -14.80
CA PRO A 452 1.42 4.87 -13.52
C PRO A 452 0.86 3.70 -12.69
N TYR A 453 0.37 2.63 -13.32
CA TYR A 453 -0.07 1.43 -12.60
C TYR A 453 1.04 0.40 -12.40
N ASN A 454 2.19 0.59 -13.05
CA ASN A 454 3.24 -0.41 -13.20
C ASN A 454 2.69 -1.75 -13.71
N ALA A 455 1.71 -1.69 -14.62
CA ALA A 455 0.94 -2.83 -15.08
C ALA A 455 1.54 -3.43 -16.36
N ASP A 456 1.57 -4.75 -16.42
CA ASP A 456 1.90 -5.53 -17.61
C ASP A 456 0.67 -6.38 -18.04
N PHE A 457 0.86 -7.23 -19.05
CA PHE A 457 -0.22 -8.02 -19.65
C PHE A 457 0.09 -9.52 -19.66
N ASP A 458 0.86 -10.01 -18.67
CA ASP A 458 1.22 -11.43 -18.54
C ASP A 458 0.20 -12.25 -17.73
N GLY A 459 -0.89 -11.61 -17.28
CA GLY A 459 -1.92 -12.18 -16.41
C GLY A 459 -2.38 -11.23 -15.30
N ASP A 460 -1.80 -10.03 -15.24
CA ASP A 460 -2.16 -8.95 -14.33
C ASP A 460 -3.67 -8.65 -14.28
N GLU A 461 -4.16 -8.42 -13.07
CA GLU A 461 -5.56 -8.12 -12.80
C GLU A 461 -5.69 -6.77 -12.08
N MET A 462 -6.73 -6.01 -12.41
CA MET A 462 -7.02 -4.70 -11.82
C MET A 462 -8.43 -4.61 -11.26
N ASN A 463 -8.60 -3.68 -10.32
CA ASN A 463 -9.85 -3.41 -9.63
C ASN A 463 -10.55 -2.20 -10.26
N LEU A 464 -11.88 -2.27 -10.33
CA LEU A 464 -12.75 -1.19 -10.77
C LEU A 464 -13.76 -0.90 -9.66
N HIS A 465 -13.85 0.35 -9.22
CA HIS A 465 -14.84 0.83 -8.26
C HIS A 465 -15.75 1.88 -8.90
N VAL A 466 -17.05 1.80 -8.62
CA VAL A 466 -18.05 2.73 -9.17
C VAL A 466 -18.56 3.63 -8.05
N PRO A 467 -18.08 4.89 -7.93
CA PRO A 467 -18.61 5.83 -6.93
C PRO A 467 -20.10 6.08 -7.17
N GLN A 468 -20.87 6.18 -6.09
CA GLN A 468 -22.34 6.22 -6.14
C GLN A 468 -22.90 7.63 -5.96
N SER A 469 -22.39 8.41 -4.99
CA SER A 469 -22.87 9.77 -4.74
C SER A 469 -22.38 10.74 -5.81
N GLU A 470 -23.22 11.73 -6.13
CA GLU A 470 -22.91 12.74 -7.14
C GLU A 470 -21.66 13.56 -6.78
N GLU A 471 -21.47 13.85 -5.49
CA GLU A 471 -20.28 14.53 -4.96
C GLU A 471 -18.99 13.73 -5.22
N ALA A 472 -18.99 12.43 -4.92
CA ALA A 472 -17.82 11.57 -5.12
C ALA A 472 -17.50 11.38 -6.61
N ILE A 473 -18.52 11.27 -7.47
CA ILE A 473 -18.36 11.21 -8.92
C ILE A 473 -17.73 12.51 -9.45
N ALA A 474 -18.24 13.66 -9.01
CA ALA A 474 -17.72 14.96 -9.44
C ALA A 474 -16.29 15.20 -8.95
N GLU A 475 -15.99 14.90 -7.68
CA GLU A 475 -14.65 15.03 -7.11
C GLU A 475 -13.63 14.13 -7.84
N ALA A 476 -13.98 12.87 -8.06
CA ALA A 476 -13.13 11.94 -8.81
C ALA A 476 -12.86 12.43 -10.24
N LYS A 477 -13.89 12.95 -10.92
CA LYS A 477 -13.74 13.50 -12.27
C LYS A 477 -12.80 14.70 -12.28
N GLU A 478 -12.95 15.63 -11.33
CA GLU A 478 -12.19 16.88 -11.39
C GLU A 478 -10.75 16.73 -10.94
N ILE A 479 -10.48 15.89 -9.94
CA ILE A 479 -9.16 15.79 -9.29
C ILE A 479 -8.37 14.57 -9.80
N MET A 480 -9.04 13.46 -10.09
CA MET A 480 -8.39 12.16 -10.31
C MET A 480 -8.35 11.70 -11.78
N LEU A 481 -8.87 12.49 -12.73
CA LEU A 481 -8.84 12.13 -14.15
C LEU A 481 -7.41 11.88 -14.65
N VAL A 482 -7.25 10.91 -15.56
CA VAL A 482 -5.94 10.42 -16.04
C VAL A 482 -5.13 11.54 -16.70
N HIS A 483 -5.68 12.23 -17.70
CA HIS A 483 -4.93 13.26 -18.43
C HIS A 483 -4.50 14.43 -17.53
N LYS A 484 -5.27 14.75 -16.46
CA LYS A 484 -4.90 15.77 -15.47
C LYS A 484 -3.72 15.36 -14.57
N ASN A 485 -3.29 14.10 -14.64
CA ASN A 485 -2.24 13.52 -13.81
C ASN A 485 -1.09 12.91 -14.63
N ILE A 486 -0.85 13.41 -15.85
CA ILE A 486 0.28 12.97 -16.71
C ILE A 486 1.63 13.18 -16.02
N ILE A 487 1.79 14.27 -15.27
CA ILE A 487 3.01 14.63 -14.55
C ILE A 487 3.02 14.06 -13.12
N THR A 488 4.13 13.45 -12.70
CA THR A 488 4.20 12.79 -11.39
C THR A 488 4.55 13.77 -10.26
N PRO A 489 3.93 13.63 -9.07
CA PRO A 489 4.29 14.42 -7.89
C PRO A 489 5.69 14.14 -7.33
N ARG A 490 6.36 13.06 -7.78
CA ARG A 490 7.67 12.69 -7.24
C ARG A 490 8.79 13.62 -7.70
N TYR A 491 8.76 14.06 -8.96
CA TYR A 491 9.87 14.81 -9.54
C TYR A 491 9.47 15.85 -10.59
N GLY A 492 8.19 16.04 -10.94
CA GLY A 492 7.80 17.08 -11.92
C GLY A 492 8.18 16.74 -13.36
N GLY A 493 7.88 15.50 -13.79
CA GLY A 493 8.02 15.04 -15.18
C GLY A 493 6.93 14.04 -15.56
N PRO A 494 6.74 13.75 -16.86
CA PRO A 494 5.64 12.91 -17.34
C PRO A 494 5.88 11.43 -17.00
N ILE A 495 4.96 10.83 -16.24
CA ILE A 495 4.94 9.38 -15.99
C ILE A 495 4.16 8.63 -17.07
N ILE A 496 3.17 9.27 -17.70
CA ILE A 496 2.45 8.76 -18.86
C ILE A 496 3.24 9.14 -20.11
N GLY A 497 3.48 8.19 -21.00
CA GLY A 497 4.26 8.41 -22.23
C GLY A 497 4.48 7.13 -23.02
N ALA A 498 5.29 7.22 -24.07
CA ALA A 498 5.59 6.11 -24.96
C ALA A 498 6.27 4.95 -24.24
N ALA A 499 5.78 3.75 -24.50
CA ALA A 499 6.39 2.49 -24.09
C ALA A 499 7.46 2.01 -25.10
N GLN A 500 7.14 1.02 -25.95
CA GLN A 500 8.10 0.33 -26.81
C GLN A 500 7.86 0.64 -28.30
N ASP A 501 6.78 0.11 -28.87
CA ASP A 501 6.47 0.25 -30.30
C ASP A 501 6.32 1.72 -30.73
N TYR A 502 5.76 2.55 -29.85
CA TYR A 502 5.69 4.00 -30.06
C TYR A 502 7.06 4.63 -30.28
N ILE A 503 8.10 4.18 -29.56
CA ILE A 503 9.46 4.70 -29.70
C ILE A 503 10.07 4.26 -31.03
N SER A 504 9.91 2.98 -31.39
CA SER A 504 10.39 2.45 -32.67
C SER A 504 9.69 3.14 -33.84
N GLY A 505 8.36 3.30 -33.77
CA GLY A 505 7.56 3.98 -34.78
C GLY A 505 7.91 5.45 -34.93
N ALA A 506 8.07 6.16 -33.82
CA ALA A 506 8.51 7.55 -33.85
C ALA A 506 9.90 7.69 -34.48
N TYR A 507 10.83 6.78 -34.14
CA TYR A 507 12.17 6.78 -34.71
C TYR A 507 12.14 6.53 -36.22
N LEU A 508 11.49 5.46 -36.66
CA LEU A 508 11.44 5.11 -38.08
C LEU A 508 10.69 6.17 -38.91
N LEU A 509 9.66 6.81 -38.34
CA LEU A 509 8.90 7.84 -39.05
C LEU A 509 9.75 9.11 -39.23
N THR A 510 10.48 9.54 -38.21
CA THR A 510 11.05 10.91 -38.17
C THR A 510 12.53 11.00 -38.57
N VAL A 511 13.12 9.97 -39.18
CA VAL A 511 14.49 10.04 -39.72
C VAL A 511 14.56 10.69 -41.12
N LYS A 512 15.72 11.25 -41.47
CA LYS A 512 16.02 11.83 -42.80
C LYS A 512 15.67 10.89 -43.98
N THR A 513 15.80 9.58 -43.80
CA THR A 513 15.65 8.59 -44.88
C THR A 513 14.20 8.15 -45.13
N THR A 514 13.21 8.80 -44.51
CA THR A 514 11.80 8.41 -44.64
C THR A 514 11.06 9.31 -45.64
N LEU A 515 10.67 8.73 -46.77
CA LEU A 515 9.86 9.36 -47.82
C LEU A 515 8.51 8.65 -47.90
N LEU A 516 7.43 9.42 -47.83
CA LEU A 516 6.07 8.91 -47.90
C LEU A 516 5.37 9.47 -49.14
N THR A 517 4.72 8.59 -49.89
CA THR A 517 3.83 9.00 -50.97
C THR A 517 2.61 9.74 -50.40
N LYS A 518 1.91 10.47 -51.27
CA LYS A 518 0.65 11.15 -50.91
C LYS A 518 -0.37 10.19 -50.28
N GLU A 519 -0.52 9.01 -50.85
CA GLU A 519 -1.47 7.99 -50.37
C GLU A 519 -1.09 7.47 -48.98
N GLU A 520 0.19 7.16 -48.76
CA GLU A 520 0.67 6.68 -47.46
C GLU A 520 0.51 7.75 -46.38
N ALA A 521 0.88 9.00 -46.66
CA ALA A 521 0.75 10.10 -45.72
C ALA A 521 -0.71 10.33 -45.31
N GLN A 522 -1.64 10.34 -46.27
CA GLN A 522 -3.08 10.48 -46.00
C GLN A 522 -3.63 9.27 -45.23
N GLN A 523 -3.21 8.05 -45.59
CA GLN A 523 -3.66 6.84 -44.91
C GLN A 523 -3.17 6.77 -43.45
N ILE A 524 -1.95 7.25 -43.18
CA ILE A 524 -1.39 7.31 -41.83
C ILE A 524 -2.16 8.32 -40.97
N LEU A 525 -2.41 9.52 -41.50
CA LEU A 525 -3.18 10.54 -40.79
C LEU A 525 -4.64 10.13 -40.54
N GLY A 526 -5.20 9.22 -41.35
CA GLY A 526 -6.57 8.72 -41.19
C GLY A 526 -6.87 8.00 -39.86
N VAL A 527 -5.84 7.58 -39.10
CA VAL A 527 -6.02 6.98 -37.76
C VAL A 527 -6.11 8.05 -36.66
N ALA A 528 -5.62 9.25 -36.94
CA ALA A 528 -5.70 10.39 -36.04
C ALA A 528 -6.93 11.26 -36.38
N ASP A 529 -7.52 11.89 -35.36
CA ASP A 529 -8.60 12.87 -35.54
C ASP A 529 -8.01 14.23 -35.97
N VAL A 530 -7.66 14.32 -37.25
CA VAL A 530 -7.07 15.51 -37.88
C VAL A 530 -7.77 15.85 -39.19
N LYS A 531 -7.92 17.15 -39.46
CA LYS A 531 -8.33 17.71 -40.76
C LYS A 531 -7.19 18.51 -41.38
N ILE A 532 -5.98 18.03 -41.18
CA ILE A 532 -4.76 18.69 -41.60
C ILE A 532 -4.62 18.50 -43.10
N ASP A 533 -4.54 19.60 -43.82
CA ASP A 533 -3.95 19.61 -45.16
C ASP A 533 -2.44 19.80 -45.00
N LEU A 534 -1.66 18.78 -45.36
CA LEU A 534 -0.20 18.83 -45.28
C LEU A 534 0.39 19.80 -46.32
N GLY A 535 -0.41 20.25 -47.29
CA GLY A 535 -0.02 21.22 -48.30
C GLY A 535 0.97 20.66 -49.31
N GLU A 536 1.92 21.49 -49.73
CA GLU A 536 2.96 21.10 -50.68
C GLU A 536 3.95 20.10 -50.03
N PRO A 537 4.25 18.96 -50.66
CA PRO A 537 5.21 17.99 -50.14
C PRO A 537 6.60 18.61 -50.07
N ALA A 538 7.36 18.28 -49.02
CA ALA A 538 8.71 18.80 -48.83
C ALA A 538 9.68 18.47 -49.99
N ILE A 539 9.44 17.36 -50.71
CA ILE A 539 10.18 17.00 -51.91
C ILE A 539 9.21 16.91 -53.09
N LEU A 540 9.47 17.72 -54.12
CA LEU A 540 8.65 17.82 -55.33
C LEU A 540 9.26 17.09 -56.54
N ALA A 541 10.54 16.76 -56.46
CA ALA A 541 11.30 16.11 -57.53
C ALA A 541 12.24 15.03 -56.95
N PRO A 542 12.41 13.87 -57.61
CA PRO A 542 11.82 13.45 -58.90
C PRO A 542 10.33 13.05 -58.83
N ARG A 543 9.78 12.89 -57.63
CA ARG A 543 8.35 12.65 -57.37
C ARG A 543 7.93 13.42 -56.11
N GLU A 544 6.64 13.63 -55.97
CA GLU A 544 6.04 14.22 -54.76
C GLU A 544 6.15 13.25 -53.57
N TYR A 545 6.96 13.64 -52.59
CA TYR A 545 7.15 12.90 -51.34
C TYR A 545 7.05 13.82 -50.13
N TYR A 546 6.21 13.41 -49.18
CA TYR A 546 6.20 13.97 -47.83
C TYR A 546 7.31 13.33 -47.00
N THR A 547 7.87 14.09 -46.06
CA THR A 547 8.77 13.51 -45.05
C THR A 547 8.00 13.18 -43.77
N GLY A 548 8.45 12.19 -43.01
CA GLY A 548 7.81 11.90 -41.73
C GLY A 548 7.98 13.03 -40.71
N LYS A 549 9.02 13.86 -40.84
CA LYS A 549 9.17 15.12 -40.09
C LYS A 549 8.00 16.08 -40.35
N GLN A 550 7.58 16.22 -41.61
CA GLN A 550 6.43 17.06 -42.01
C GLN A 550 5.12 16.53 -41.40
N ILE A 551 4.91 15.21 -41.40
CA ILE A 551 3.72 14.59 -40.79
C ILE A 551 3.65 14.89 -39.29
N VAL A 552 4.74 14.70 -38.55
CA VAL A 552 4.77 14.93 -37.09
C VAL A 552 4.64 16.43 -36.75
N SER A 553 5.25 17.31 -37.56
CA SER A 553 5.14 18.78 -37.40
C SER A 553 3.70 19.29 -37.42
N ALA A 554 2.80 18.54 -38.03
CA ALA A 554 1.40 18.93 -38.13
C ALA A 554 0.65 18.84 -36.79
N PHE A 555 1.17 18.10 -35.82
CA PHE A 555 0.60 17.95 -34.48
C PHE A 555 1.14 18.97 -33.46
N LEU A 556 2.23 19.67 -33.79
CA LEU A 556 2.89 20.59 -32.87
C LEU A 556 2.27 22.00 -32.94
N PRO A 557 2.16 22.72 -31.81
CA PRO A 557 1.71 24.12 -31.81
C PRO A 557 2.71 24.98 -32.58
N LYS A 558 2.20 25.96 -33.33
CA LYS A 558 3.01 26.74 -34.29
C LYS A 558 3.97 27.75 -33.63
N ASP A 559 4.00 27.81 -32.31
CA ASP A 559 4.92 28.60 -31.50
C ASP A 559 5.87 27.71 -30.66
N PHE A 560 5.80 26.39 -30.81
CA PHE A 560 6.64 25.48 -30.03
C PHE A 560 8.08 25.42 -30.57
N ASN A 561 9.04 25.69 -29.68
CA ASN A 561 10.48 25.63 -29.96
C ASN A 561 11.18 24.63 -29.02
N PHE A 562 12.16 23.89 -29.55
CA PHE A 562 12.99 22.97 -28.77
C PHE A 562 14.30 22.63 -29.49
N HIS A 563 15.42 22.72 -28.76
CA HIS A 563 16.72 22.18 -29.15
C HIS A 563 17.22 21.17 -28.13
N GLY A 564 17.68 20.01 -28.59
CA GLY A 564 18.23 19.01 -27.69
C GLY A 564 18.66 17.73 -28.38
N GLN A 565 19.41 16.90 -27.65
CA GLN A 565 19.85 15.61 -28.17
C GLN A 565 18.74 14.56 -28.08
N ALA A 566 18.61 13.73 -29.12
CA ALA A 566 17.85 12.48 -29.05
C ALA A 566 18.63 11.42 -28.24
N ASN A 567 17.98 10.31 -27.88
CA ASN A 567 18.65 9.16 -27.25
C ASN A 567 19.69 8.51 -28.20
N VAL A 568 19.43 8.52 -29.50
CA VAL A 568 20.36 8.00 -30.53
C VAL A 568 21.66 8.80 -30.62
N SER A 569 21.69 10.05 -30.13
CA SER A 569 22.89 10.90 -30.11
C SER A 569 23.89 10.44 -29.04
N SER A 570 24.57 9.34 -29.31
CA SER A 570 25.60 8.74 -28.45
C SER A 570 26.67 8.02 -29.28
N GLY A 571 27.86 7.86 -28.71
CA GLY A 571 28.98 7.18 -29.36
C GLY A 571 29.32 7.81 -30.73
N PRO A 572 29.50 7.02 -31.79
CA PRO A 572 29.83 7.53 -33.13
C PRO A 572 28.78 8.44 -33.77
N ARG A 573 27.55 8.49 -33.24
CA ARG A 573 26.44 9.30 -33.77
C ARG A 573 26.11 10.50 -32.88
N LEU A 574 27.02 10.86 -31.98
CA LEU A 574 26.86 12.00 -31.08
C LEU A 574 26.87 13.31 -31.86
N CYS A 575 25.79 14.08 -31.74
CA CYS A 575 25.73 15.47 -32.22
C CYS A 575 25.37 16.37 -31.03
N LYS A 576 26.04 17.53 -30.93
CA LYS A 576 25.72 18.56 -29.93
C LYS A 576 25.33 19.90 -30.56
N ASN A 577 25.13 19.89 -31.88
CA ASN A 577 24.95 21.05 -32.72
C ASN A 577 23.90 20.72 -33.80
N GLU A 578 23.34 21.76 -34.40
CA GLU A 578 22.40 21.69 -35.53
C GLU A 578 23.07 21.04 -36.75
N ASP A 579 24.35 21.33 -37.04
CA ASP A 579 25.07 20.62 -38.10
C ASP A 579 25.37 19.16 -37.70
N CYS A 580 24.38 18.30 -37.93
CA CYS A 580 24.40 16.90 -37.54
C CYS A 580 24.24 15.98 -38.76
N PRO A 581 25.31 15.28 -39.18
CA PRO A 581 25.23 14.32 -40.28
C PRO A 581 24.43 13.06 -39.92
N HIS A 582 24.11 12.86 -38.64
CA HIS A 582 23.49 11.64 -38.13
C HIS A 582 22.00 11.76 -37.78
N ASP A 583 21.39 12.94 -37.98
CA ASP A 583 19.98 13.21 -37.63
C ASP A 583 19.63 12.89 -36.17
N SER A 584 20.58 13.10 -35.26
CA SER A 584 20.46 12.74 -33.85
C SER A 584 20.31 13.95 -32.91
N TYR A 585 20.43 15.17 -33.44
CA TYR A 585 20.16 16.42 -32.73
C TYR A 585 18.79 16.96 -33.16
N VAL A 586 17.88 17.12 -32.19
CA VAL A 586 16.49 17.53 -32.42
C VAL A 586 16.39 19.04 -32.42
N VAL A 587 15.85 19.58 -33.51
CA VAL A 587 15.63 21.01 -33.74
C VAL A 587 14.19 21.21 -34.18
N ILE A 588 13.41 21.85 -33.34
CA ILE A 588 12.02 22.23 -33.61
C ILE A 588 11.91 23.74 -33.47
N LYS A 589 11.44 24.42 -34.52
CA LYS A 589 11.21 25.86 -34.53
C LYS A 589 9.78 26.12 -35.02
N ASN A 590 9.01 26.89 -34.26
CA ASN A 590 7.62 27.28 -34.58
C ASN A 590 6.71 26.10 -34.95
N GLY A 591 6.80 24.99 -34.19
CA GLY A 591 6.02 23.78 -34.45
C GLY A 591 6.44 23.00 -35.69
N ILE A 592 7.57 23.34 -36.32
CA ILE A 592 8.12 22.60 -37.46
C ILE A 592 9.36 21.82 -36.99
N LEU A 593 9.31 20.51 -37.16
CA LEU A 593 10.41 19.60 -36.89
C LEU A 593 11.39 19.65 -38.06
N LEU A 594 12.47 20.42 -37.90
CA LEU A 594 13.47 20.63 -38.93
C LEU A 594 14.45 19.46 -38.97
N GLU A 595 15.01 19.11 -37.81
CA GLU A 595 16.06 18.10 -37.68
C GLU A 595 15.86 17.21 -36.46
N GLY A 596 16.54 16.07 -36.49
CA GLY A 596 16.55 15.09 -35.42
C GLY A 596 15.36 14.16 -35.46
N VAL A 597 15.34 13.24 -34.49
CA VAL A 597 14.45 12.09 -34.48
C VAL A 597 13.76 11.95 -33.13
N PHE A 598 12.50 11.51 -33.14
CA PHE A 598 11.77 11.20 -31.92
C PHE A 598 12.08 9.78 -31.47
N ASP A 599 12.55 9.66 -30.24
CA ASP A 599 12.84 8.38 -29.58
C ASP A 599 12.47 8.47 -28.10
N LYS A 600 13.07 7.62 -27.24
CA LYS A 600 12.80 7.63 -25.81
C LYS A 600 12.92 9.04 -25.22
N LYS A 601 13.91 9.85 -25.62
CA LYS A 601 14.11 11.19 -25.05
C LYS A 601 13.01 12.19 -25.42
N ALA A 602 12.35 12.00 -26.55
CA ALA A 602 11.29 12.91 -26.99
C ALA A 602 9.96 12.63 -26.29
N ILE A 603 9.54 11.35 -26.30
CA ILE A 603 8.17 10.94 -25.98
C ILE A 603 8.06 9.84 -24.91
N GLY A 604 9.19 9.27 -24.48
CA GLY A 604 9.22 8.16 -23.53
C GLY A 604 8.69 8.54 -22.15
N ASN A 605 8.01 7.60 -21.50
CA ASN A 605 7.64 7.77 -20.09
C ASN A 605 8.89 7.96 -19.20
N GLN A 606 8.74 8.67 -18.08
CA GLN A 606 9.82 8.96 -17.12
C GLN A 606 10.96 9.81 -17.68
N GLN A 607 10.76 10.52 -18.80
CA GLN A 607 11.72 11.48 -19.34
C GLN A 607 11.33 12.91 -18.95
N PRO A 608 11.92 13.48 -17.89
CA PRO A 608 11.73 14.89 -17.56
C PRO A 608 12.44 15.77 -18.60
N GLU A 609 12.01 17.04 -18.66
CA GLU A 609 12.56 18.05 -19.58
C GLU A 609 12.55 17.63 -21.08
N SER A 610 11.72 16.64 -21.42
CA SER A 610 11.52 16.11 -22.77
C SER A 610 10.54 16.96 -23.59
N ILE A 611 10.49 16.70 -24.89
CA ILE A 611 9.51 17.33 -25.80
C ILE A 611 8.09 17.10 -25.29
N LEU A 612 7.76 15.86 -24.93
CA LEU A 612 6.46 15.52 -24.36
C LEU A 612 6.18 16.28 -23.06
N HIS A 613 7.17 16.40 -22.17
CA HIS A 613 6.99 17.18 -20.94
C HIS A 613 6.58 18.62 -21.23
N TRP A 614 7.25 19.29 -22.16
CA TRP A 614 6.95 20.67 -22.51
C TRP A 614 5.63 20.85 -23.24
N LEU A 615 5.31 19.94 -24.17
CA LEU A 615 4.01 19.94 -24.85
C LEU A 615 2.83 19.76 -23.88
N ILE A 616 3.01 19.00 -22.80
CA ILE A 616 1.97 18.82 -21.78
C ILE A 616 1.95 19.98 -20.76
N LYS A 617 3.12 20.48 -20.34
CA LYS A 617 3.22 21.48 -19.27
C LYS A 617 2.81 22.88 -19.73
N GLU A 618 3.08 23.22 -20.98
CA GLU A 618 2.98 24.61 -21.48
C GLU A 618 1.69 24.90 -22.24
N TYR A 619 0.91 23.87 -22.57
CA TYR A 619 -0.33 23.95 -23.33
C TYR A 619 -1.51 23.38 -22.54
N SER A 620 -2.72 23.58 -23.06
CA SER A 620 -3.97 23.14 -22.40
C SER A 620 -4.06 21.63 -22.25
N ASP A 621 -4.75 21.18 -21.19
CA ASP A 621 -5.09 19.77 -20.95
C ASP A 621 -5.78 19.09 -22.15
N GLU A 622 -6.66 19.81 -22.85
CA GLU A 622 -7.35 19.30 -24.04
C GLU A 622 -6.38 18.95 -25.17
N TYR A 623 -5.41 19.83 -25.44
CA TYR A 623 -4.32 19.55 -26.38
C TYR A 623 -3.47 18.37 -25.91
N GLY A 624 -3.13 18.33 -24.61
CA GLY A 624 -2.32 17.24 -24.05
C GLY A 624 -3.00 15.88 -24.20
N LYS A 625 -4.29 15.79 -23.90
CA LYS A 625 -5.10 14.59 -24.12
C LYS A 625 -5.20 14.24 -25.60
N TRP A 626 -5.55 15.20 -26.45
CA TRP A 626 -5.68 14.99 -27.89
C TRP A 626 -4.36 14.50 -28.51
N LEU A 627 -3.24 15.09 -28.13
CA LEU A 627 -1.91 14.68 -28.59
C LEU A 627 -1.60 13.24 -28.17
N MET A 628 -1.83 12.90 -26.90
CA MET A 628 -1.62 11.55 -26.36
C MET A 628 -2.47 10.49 -27.09
N ASP A 629 -3.72 10.82 -27.42
CA ASP A 629 -4.61 9.86 -28.08
C ASP A 629 -4.33 9.70 -29.58
N ASN A 630 -3.87 10.76 -30.26
CA ASN A 630 -3.82 10.79 -31.73
C ASN A 630 -2.41 10.61 -32.31
N LEU A 631 -1.40 11.32 -31.79
CA LEU A 631 -0.03 11.27 -32.35
C LEU A 631 0.55 9.86 -32.25
N PHE A 632 0.30 9.17 -31.14
CA PHE A 632 0.87 7.85 -30.90
C PHE A 632 0.27 6.77 -31.80
N ARG A 633 -1.00 6.93 -32.22
CA ARG A 633 -1.62 6.02 -33.19
C ARG A 633 -1.01 6.14 -34.58
N VAL A 634 -0.56 7.35 -34.97
CA VAL A 634 0.22 7.56 -36.20
C VAL A 634 1.51 6.74 -36.17
N PHE A 635 2.20 6.69 -35.03
CA PHE A 635 3.40 5.85 -34.89
C PHE A 635 3.08 4.36 -35.04
N ILE A 636 1.99 3.88 -34.44
CA ILE A 636 1.56 2.48 -34.59
C ILE A 636 1.25 2.17 -36.05
N ARG A 637 0.45 3.01 -36.72
CA ARG A 637 0.08 2.81 -38.13
C ARG A 637 1.29 2.81 -39.04
N PHE A 638 2.29 3.65 -38.76
CA PHE A 638 3.53 3.67 -39.51
C PHE A 638 4.38 2.41 -39.28
N VAL A 639 4.47 1.91 -38.05
CA VAL A 639 5.16 0.64 -37.75
C VAL A 639 4.54 -0.52 -38.53
N GLU A 640 3.21 -0.58 -38.58
CA GLU A 640 2.48 -1.60 -39.35
C GLU A 640 2.81 -1.53 -40.85
N LEU A 641 2.93 -0.32 -41.41
CA LEU A 641 3.25 -0.10 -42.83
C LEU A 641 4.71 -0.44 -43.15
N GLN A 642 5.65 0.06 -42.33
CA GLN A 642 7.08 -0.08 -42.56
C GLN A 642 7.59 -1.51 -42.29
N GLY A 643 6.99 -2.20 -41.32
CA GLY A 643 7.42 -3.50 -40.83
C GLY A 643 8.59 -3.40 -39.85
N PHE A 644 8.41 -3.97 -38.66
CA PHE A 644 9.44 -4.07 -37.63
C PHE A 644 9.45 -5.50 -37.07
N THR A 645 10.60 -6.17 -37.10
CA THR A 645 10.76 -7.57 -36.67
C THR A 645 12.08 -7.75 -35.93
N MET A 646 12.45 -8.97 -35.53
CA MET A 646 13.77 -9.26 -34.96
C MET A 646 14.24 -10.62 -35.47
N ARG A 647 15.52 -10.71 -35.82
CA ARG A 647 16.15 -11.91 -36.39
C ARG A 647 17.23 -12.46 -35.47
N LEU A 648 17.59 -13.73 -35.62
CA LEU A 648 18.69 -14.34 -34.86
C LEU A 648 20.06 -13.79 -35.31
N GLU A 649 20.16 -13.42 -36.57
CA GLU A 649 21.33 -12.81 -37.20
C GLU A 649 21.67 -11.46 -36.55
N ASP A 650 20.68 -10.76 -35.99
CA ASP A 650 20.86 -9.46 -35.32
C ASP A 650 21.75 -9.55 -34.07
N VAL A 651 22.05 -10.77 -33.61
CA VAL A 651 22.87 -11.08 -32.43
C VAL A 651 24.03 -12.02 -32.78
N SER A 652 24.12 -12.46 -34.05
CA SER A 652 25.13 -13.43 -34.47
C SER A 652 26.41 -12.73 -34.91
N LEU A 653 27.54 -13.12 -34.32
CA LEU A 653 28.86 -12.59 -34.68
C LEU A 653 29.59 -13.51 -35.68
N GLY A 654 30.35 -12.91 -36.60
CA GLY A 654 31.26 -13.62 -37.49
C GLY A 654 32.42 -14.25 -36.74
N ASP A 655 33.04 -15.28 -37.34
CA ASP A 655 34.07 -16.06 -36.63
C ASP A 655 35.36 -15.28 -36.38
N ASP A 656 35.73 -14.32 -37.22
CA ASP A 656 36.89 -13.47 -36.98
C ASP A 656 36.67 -12.53 -35.79
N VAL A 657 35.45 -12.02 -35.61
CA VAL A 657 35.08 -11.24 -34.43
C VAL A 657 35.15 -12.09 -33.17
N LYS A 658 34.73 -13.36 -33.24
CA LYS A 658 34.90 -14.30 -32.13
C LYS A 658 36.37 -14.54 -31.82
N LYS A 659 37.25 -14.66 -32.82
CA LYS A 659 38.70 -14.76 -32.60
C LYS A 659 39.27 -13.54 -31.89
N GLU A 660 38.82 -12.33 -32.24
CA GLU A 660 39.20 -11.12 -31.50
C GLU A 660 38.78 -11.19 -30.04
N ILE A 661 37.53 -11.60 -29.76
CA ILE A 661 37.03 -11.79 -28.40
C ILE A 661 37.83 -12.87 -27.66
N TYR A 662 38.17 -13.99 -28.29
CA TYR A 662 38.97 -15.05 -27.68
C TYR A 662 40.39 -14.59 -27.34
N ASN A 663 41.03 -13.82 -28.23
CA ASN A 663 42.34 -13.23 -27.98
C ASN A 663 42.31 -12.30 -26.75
N GLU A 664 41.25 -11.51 -26.61
CA GLU A 664 41.08 -10.61 -25.47
C GLU A 664 40.77 -11.37 -24.17
N ILE A 665 39.95 -12.43 -24.24
CA ILE A 665 39.71 -13.35 -23.12
C ILE A 665 41.01 -13.98 -22.63
N ASP A 666 41.87 -14.43 -23.53
CA ASP A 666 43.12 -15.11 -23.16
C ASP A 666 44.11 -14.15 -22.50
N ARG A 667 44.17 -12.89 -22.96
CA ARG A 667 44.91 -11.82 -22.25
C ARG A 667 44.40 -11.64 -20.83
N ALA A 668 43.09 -11.57 -20.64
CA ALA A 668 42.50 -11.43 -19.31
C ALA A 668 42.74 -12.65 -18.42
N LYS A 669 42.76 -13.87 -18.96
CA LYS A 669 43.15 -15.07 -18.19
C LYS A 669 44.59 -14.96 -17.71
N VAL A 670 45.51 -14.50 -18.55
CA VAL A 670 46.92 -14.29 -18.17
C VAL A 670 47.04 -13.21 -17.11
N GLU A 671 46.30 -12.11 -17.24
CA GLU A 671 46.25 -11.03 -16.25
C GLU A 671 45.76 -11.52 -14.88
N VAL A 672 44.65 -12.26 -14.84
CA VAL A 672 44.13 -12.87 -13.61
C VAL A 672 45.11 -13.87 -13.02
N ASN A 673 45.77 -14.68 -13.85
CA ASN A 673 46.80 -15.60 -13.37
C ASN A 673 47.99 -14.86 -12.73
N ASN A 674 48.42 -13.73 -13.30
CA ASN A 674 49.47 -12.90 -12.72
C ASN A 674 49.04 -12.30 -11.37
N LEU A 675 47.79 -11.85 -11.24
CA LEU A 675 47.24 -11.38 -9.95
C LEU A 675 47.23 -12.51 -8.89
N ILE A 676 46.84 -13.72 -9.30
CA ILE A 676 46.87 -14.90 -8.42
C ILE A 676 48.31 -15.23 -8.00
N GLN A 677 49.30 -15.10 -8.90
CA GLN A 677 50.71 -15.32 -8.55
C GLN A 677 51.25 -14.26 -7.59
N LYS A 678 50.94 -12.98 -7.81
CA LYS A 678 51.28 -11.89 -6.87
C LYS A 678 50.72 -12.18 -5.47
N TYR A 679 49.48 -12.66 -5.40
CA TYR A 679 48.89 -13.07 -4.12
C TYR A 679 49.64 -14.24 -3.47
N LYS A 680 49.98 -15.28 -4.24
CA LYS A 680 50.73 -16.44 -3.73
C LYS A 680 52.14 -16.09 -3.25
N ASN A 681 52.80 -15.15 -3.92
CA ASN A 681 54.14 -14.69 -3.57
C ASN A 681 54.14 -13.66 -2.43
N GLY A 682 52.96 -13.18 -2.00
CA GLY A 682 52.83 -12.12 -0.99
C GLY A 682 53.20 -10.72 -1.51
N GLU A 683 53.22 -10.53 -2.84
CA GLU A 683 53.58 -9.30 -3.54
C GLU A 683 52.36 -8.47 -3.97
N LEU A 684 51.15 -8.89 -3.58
CA LEU A 684 49.90 -8.20 -3.93
C LEU A 684 49.75 -6.92 -3.11
N GLU A 685 49.53 -5.80 -3.79
CA GLU A 685 49.20 -4.52 -3.15
C GLU A 685 47.79 -4.57 -2.54
N PRO A 686 47.65 -4.45 -1.21
CA PRO A 686 46.35 -4.53 -0.56
C PRO A 686 45.50 -3.30 -0.84
N ILE A 687 44.20 -3.49 -1.07
CA ILE A 687 43.23 -2.39 -1.13
C ILE A 687 43.05 -1.82 0.28
N PRO A 688 43.09 -0.48 0.46
CA PRO A 688 42.88 0.14 1.77
C PRO A 688 41.56 -0.30 2.42
N GLY A 689 41.64 -0.75 3.67
CA GLY A 689 40.46 -1.12 4.47
C GLY A 689 39.84 -2.49 4.16
N ARG A 690 40.42 -3.27 3.24
CA ARG A 690 39.99 -4.63 2.88
C ARG A 690 41.09 -5.65 3.23
N THR A 691 40.70 -6.91 3.41
CA THR A 691 41.69 -7.98 3.60
C THR A 691 42.44 -8.26 2.29
N LEU A 692 43.62 -8.89 2.35
CA LEU A 692 44.37 -9.25 1.14
C LEU A 692 43.56 -10.20 0.22
N GLU A 693 42.81 -11.12 0.81
CA GLU A 693 41.91 -12.03 0.07
C GLU A 693 40.79 -11.28 -0.65
N GLU A 694 40.13 -10.36 0.03
CA GLU A 694 39.11 -9.50 -0.58
C GLU A 694 39.71 -8.59 -1.65
N SER A 695 40.94 -8.13 -1.45
CA SER A 695 41.66 -7.29 -2.42
C SER A 695 41.92 -8.05 -3.72
N LEU A 696 42.40 -9.31 -3.63
CA LEU A 696 42.57 -10.17 -4.80
C LEU A 696 41.25 -10.34 -5.55
N GLU A 697 40.18 -10.69 -4.84
CA GLU A 697 38.86 -10.88 -5.44
C GLU A 697 38.35 -9.61 -6.12
N ASN A 698 38.57 -8.44 -5.51
CA ASN A 698 38.15 -7.16 -6.07
C ASN A 698 38.89 -6.81 -7.35
N TYR A 699 40.22 -6.96 -7.40
CA TYR A 699 40.98 -6.74 -8.62
C TYR A 699 40.54 -7.69 -9.74
N ILE A 700 40.30 -8.97 -9.42
CA ILE A 700 39.80 -9.93 -10.42
C ILE A 700 38.43 -9.51 -10.95
N LEU A 701 37.51 -9.08 -10.09
CA LEU A 701 36.20 -8.59 -10.51
C LEU A 701 36.29 -7.38 -11.44
N ASP A 702 37.15 -6.40 -11.12
CA ASP A 702 37.37 -5.21 -11.94
C ASP A 702 37.98 -5.56 -13.31
N THR A 703 39.04 -6.37 -13.35
CA THR A 703 39.65 -6.86 -14.60
C THR A 703 38.61 -7.57 -15.47
N LEU A 704 37.78 -8.44 -14.89
CA LEU A 704 36.78 -9.21 -15.62
C LEU A 704 35.59 -8.37 -16.10
N ASP A 705 35.19 -7.32 -15.39
CA ASP A 705 34.15 -6.39 -15.86
C ASP A 705 34.67 -5.48 -16.99
N LYS A 706 35.91 -5.01 -16.90
CA LYS A 706 36.59 -4.32 -18.01
C LYS A 706 36.68 -5.21 -19.24
N LEU A 707 37.07 -6.47 -19.10
CA LEU A 707 37.05 -7.43 -20.22
C LEU A 707 35.67 -7.56 -20.85
N ARG A 708 34.62 -7.70 -20.03
CA ARG A 708 33.24 -7.86 -20.50
C ARG A 708 32.76 -6.64 -21.29
N SER A 709 33.09 -5.43 -20.82
CA SER A 709 32.78 -4.19 -21.55
C SER A 709 33.56 -4.09 -22.86
N THR A 710 34.87 -4.38 -22.86
CA THR A 710 35.70 -4.44 -24.08
C THR A 710 35.14 -5.43 -25.11
N ALA A 711 34.70 -6.61 -24.67
CA ALA A 711 34.05 -7.58 -25.56
C ALA A 711 32.74 -7.03 -26.16
N GLY A 712 31.99 -6.24 -25.39
CA GLY A 712 30.82 -5.51 -25.88
C GLY A 712 31.15 -4.44 -26.91
N ASP A 713 32.26 -3.71 -26.72
CA ASP A 713 32.74 -2.71 -27.67
C ASP A 713 33.21 -3.35 -28.98
N ILE A 714 33.88 -4.50 -28.91
CA ILE A 714 34.25 -5.30 -30.09
C ILE A 714 32.98 -5.73 -30.83
N ALA A 715 32.01 -6.33 -30.12
CA ALA A 715 30.75 -6.75 -30.73
C ALA A 715 29.99 -5.57 -31.36
N SER A 716 30.03 -4.40 -30.74
CA SER A 716 29.35 -3.19 -31.23
C SER A 716 29.92 -2.62 -32.54
N LYS A 717 31.17 -2.94 -32.87
CA LYS A 717 31.80 -2.48 -34.12
C LYS A 717 31.37 -3.30 -35.32
N TYR A 718 31.22 -4.60 -35.12
CA TYR A 718 31.01 -5.57 -36.20
C TYR A 718 29.56 -6.04 -36.33
N LEU A 719 28.69 -5.64 -35.40
CA LEU A 719 27.25 -5.86 -35.51
C LEU A 719 26.59 -4.66 -36.18
N ASP A 720 25.69 -4.91 -37.14
CA ASP A 720 25.03 -3.83 -37.88
C ASP A 720 24.30 -2.86 -36.92
N PRO A 721 24.73 -1.59 -36.83
CA PRO A 721 24.13 -0.63 -35.93
C PRO A 721 22.68 -0.24 -36.28
N PHE A 722 22.19 -0.67 -37.46
CA PHE A 722 20.85 -0.40 -37.96
C PHE A 722 19.94 -1.64 -37.95
N ASN A 723 20.41 -2.79 -37.48
CA ASN A 723 19.55 -3.95 -37.27
C ASN A 723 18.51 -3.68 -36.16
N PHE A 724 17.46 -4.50 -36.11
CA PHE A 724 16.34 -4.25 -35.23
C PHE A 724 16.71 -4.30 -33.74
N ALA A 725 17.56 -5.25 -33.35
CA ALA A 725 18.04 -5.37 -31.97
C ALA A 725 18.83 -4.13 -31.51
N TYR A 726 19.72 -3.63 -32.36
CA TYR A 726 20.49 -2.41 -32.10
C TYR A 726 19.62 -1.17 -32.11
N VAL A 727 18.67 -1.07 -33.04
CA VAL A 727 17.67 0.01 -33.08
C VAL A 727 16.93 0.06 -31.76
N MET A 728 16.34 -1.04 -31.27
CA MET A 728 15.61 -1.04 -29.99
C MET A 728 16.48 -0.65 -28.79
N ALA A 729 17.73 -1.13 -28.75
CA ALA A 729 18.66 -0.84 -27.66
C ALA A 729 19.08 0.64 -27.62
N ARG A 730 19.37 1.23 -28.80
CA ARG A 730 19.85 2.62 -28.90
C ARG A 730 18.73 3.67 -28.92
N THR A 731 17.53 3.33 -29.40
CA THR A 731 16.38 4.25 -29.34
C THR A 731 15.74 4.25 -27.95
N GLY A 732 16.01 3.21 -27.15
CA GLY A 732 15.57 3.10 -25.77
C GLY A 732 14.19 2.48 -25.58
N ALA A 733 13.61 1.88 -26.63
CA ALA A 733 12.31 1.21 -26.62
C ALA A 733 12.30 -0.02 -25.70
N ARG A 734 13.17 -1.00 -25.99
CA ARG A 734 13.32 -2.23 -25.20
C ARG A 734 14.69 -2.84 -25.48
N GLY A 735 15.60 -2.73 -24.52
CA GLY A 735 16.95 -3.26 -24.65
C GLY A 735 17.98 -2.30 -24.10
N SER A 736 19.13 -2.85 -23.71
CA SER A 736 20.29 -2.10 -23.27
C SER A 736 21.51 -2.63 -24.02
N VAL A 737 22.53 -1.79 -24.18
CA VAL A 737 23.82 -2.21 -24.76
C VAL A 737 24.41 -3.37 -23.95
N LEU A 738 24.27 -3.34 -22.62
CA LEU A 738 24.68 -4.43 -21.73
C LEU A 738 24.03 -5.76 -22.12
N ASN A 739 22.72 -5.78 -22.37
CA ASN A 739 22.01 -7.01 -22.71
C ASN A 739 22.39 -7.48 -24.12
N ILE A 740 22.62 -6.58 -25.07
CA ILE A 740 23.12 -6.92 -26.41
C ILE A 740 24.50 -7.59 -26.32
N THR A 741 25.40 -7.05 -25.49
CA THR A 741 26.70 -7.66 -25.20
C THR A 741 26.56 -9.07 -24.62
N GLN A 742 25.60 -9.30 -23.73
CA GLN A 742 25.34 -10.63 -23.17
C GLN A 742 24.79 -11.62 -24.19
N MET A 743 23.92 -11.15 -25.09
CA MET A 743 23.33 -12.00 -26.11
C MET A 743 24.34 -12.35 -27.22
N ALA A 744 25.22 -11.42 -27.62
CA ALA A 744 26.15 -11.59 -28.74
C ALA A 744 27.58 -11.98 -28.31
N ALA A 745 28.17 -11.28 -27.33
CA ALA A 745 29.59 -11.39 -26.98
C ALA A 745 29.85 -12.40 -25.85
N MET A 746 29.45 -12.08 -24.61
CA MET A 746 29.62 -12.95 -23.43
C MET A 746 28.73 -12.50 -22.27
N LEU A 747 28.30 -13.43 -21.40
CA LEU A 747 27.53 -13.06 -20.20
C LEU A 747 28.37 -12.33 -19.14
N GLY A 748 29.63 -12.76 -18.96
CA GLY A 748 30.55 -12.24 -17.96
C GLY A 748 30.39 -12.86 -16.57
N GLN A 749 30.83 -12.13 -15.55
CA GLN A 749 30.90 -12.62 -14.17
C GLN A 749 29.52 -12.85 -13.56
N GLN A 750 29.30 -14.03 -12.98
CA GLN A 750 28.15 -14.30 -12.12
C GLN A 750 28.52 -14.08 -10.65
N SER A 751 27.67 -13.39 -9.90
CA SER A 751 27.88 -13.10 -8.48
C SER A 751 26.68 -13.53 -7.66
N VAL A 752 26.91 -13.73 -6.35
CA VAL A 752 25.86 -13.93 -5.36
C VAL A 752 26.24 -13.15 -4.10
N ARG A 753 25.42 -12.16 -3.71
CA ARG A 753 25.64 -11.32 -2.52
C ARG A 753 26.99 -10.59 -2.54
N GLY A 754 27.38 -10.11 -3.72
CA GLY A 754 28.55 -9.24 -3.93
C GLY A 754 29.84 -9.93 -4.36
N GLU A 755 30.11 -11.16 -3.89
CA GLU A 755 31.30 -11.92 -4.30
C GLU A 755 31.02 -12.91 -5.45
N ARG A 756 32.08 -13.46 -6.04
CA ARG A 756 32.00 -14.55 -7.04
C ARG A 756 31.41 -15.82 -6.42
N ILE A 757 30.93 -16.73 -7.27
CA ILE A 757 30.26 -17.94 -6.80
C ILE A 757 31.28 -18.95 -6.24
N LYS A 758 31.43 -18.96 -4.91
CA LYS A 758 32.35 -19.85 -4.18
C LYS A 758 31.66 -21.02 -3.46
N ARG A 759 30.37 -20.88 -3.12
CA ARG A 759 29.62 -21.86 -2.30
C ARG A 759 29.42 -23.16 -3.08
N GLY A 760 30.02 -24.25 -2.61
CA GLY A 760 29.98 -25.57 -3.24
C GLY A 760 30.68 -26.64 -2.39
N TYR A 761 31.54 -27.44 -3.00
CA TYR A 761 32.41 -28.37 -2.28
C TYR A 761 33.44 -27.63 -1.41
N MET A 762 34.06 -28.32 -0.44
CA MET A 762 34.98 -27.71 0.53
C MET A 762 36.10 -26.87 -0.10
N THR A 763 36.64 -27.28 -1.26
CA THR A 763 37.81 -26.65 -1.88
C THR A 763 37.55 -26.13 -3.30
N ARG A 764 36.31 -26.18 -3.80
CA ARG A 764 35.93 -25.76 -5.17
C ARG A 764 34.42 -25.64 -5.32
N THR A 765 33.95 -24.86 -6.29
CA THR A 765 32.50 -24.67 -6.44
C THR A 765 31.79 -25.89 -7.05
N LEU A 766 32.29 -26.40 -8.19
CA LEU A 766 31.75 -27.59 -8.87
C LEU A 766 32.78 -28.74 -8.87
N PRO A 767 32.35 -30.02 -8.99
CA PRO A 767 33.25 -31.16 -8.90
C PRO A 767 34.18 -31.28 -10.13
N HIS A 768 33.91 -30.53 -11.19
CA HIS A 768 34.65 -30.50 -12.46
C HIS A 768 35.96 -29.71 -12.41
N PHE A 769 36.17 -28.87 -11.39
CA PHE A 769 37.38 -28.06 -11.24
C PHE A 769 38.39 -28.73 -10.31
N LYS A 770 39.66 -28.32 -10.38
CA LYS A 770 40.68 -28.81 -9.44
C LYS A 770 40.44 -28.23 -8.04
N PRO A 771 40.85 -28.92 -6.96
CA PRO A 771 40.85 -28.34 -5.62
C PRO A 771 41.64 -27.03 -5.59
N TYR A 772 41.09 -26.01 -4.93
CA TYR A 772 41.66 -24.67 -4.78
C TYR A 772 41.81 -23.85 -6.08
N ASP A 773 41.14 -24.25 -7.16
CA ASP A 773 41.11 -23.46 -8.39
C ASP A 773 40.35 -22.14 -8.16
N ILE A 774 40.98 -21.02 -8.53
CA ILE A 774 40.47 -19.65 -8.38
C ILE A 774 40.46 -18.89 -9.72
N SER A 775 40.67 -19.62 -10.82
CA SER A 775 40.54 -19.09 -12.18
C SER A 775 39.14 -18.50 -12.42
N PRO A 776 38.97 -17.63 -13.44
CA PRO A 776 37.68 -16.99 -13.71
C PRO A 776 36.53 -18.00 -13.89
N GLU A 777 36.72 -19.06 -14.68
CA GLU A 777 35.68 -20.07 -14.94
C GLU A 777 35.35 -20.89 -13.69
N ALA A 778 36.35 -21.24 -12.88
CA ALA A 778 36.15 -22.02 -11.64
C ALA A 778 35.26 -21.30 -10.62
N ARG A 779 35.24 -19.96 -10.65
CA ARG A 779 34.42 -19.09 -9.79
C ARG A 779 33.27 -18.40 -10.52
N GLY A 780 32.84 -18.96 -11.65
CA GLY A 780 31.59 -18.61 -12.31
C GLY A 780 31.65 -17.40 -13.24
N PHE A 781 32.76 -17.23 -13.98
CA PHE A 781 32.80 -16.34 -15.15
C PHE A 781 32.37 -17.10 -16.41
N ILE A 782 31.40 -16.55 -17.16
CA ILE A 782 30.84 -17.17 -18.35
C ILE A 782 31.37 -16.43 -19.60
N TYR A 783 32.08 -17.15 -20.45
CA TYR A 783 32.66 -16.60 -21.68
C TYR A 783 31.72 -16.70 -22.88
N SER A 784 30.86 -17.72 -22.88
CA SER A 784 29.86 -17.91 -23.93
C SER A 784 28.76 -16.85 -23.85
N SER A 785 28.17 -16.52 -24.99
CA SER A 785 26.97 -15.71 -25.07
C SER A 785 25.73 -16.60 -25.11
N PHE A 786 24.54 -16.02 -24.91
CA PHE A 786 23.30 -16.76 -25.11
C PHE A 786 23.18 -17.32 -26.53
N ARG A 787 23.77 -16.64 -27.53
CA ARG A 787 23.75 -17.09 -28.93
C ARG A 787 24.58 -18.34 -29.18
N THR A 788 25.77 -18.45 -28.56
CA THR A 788 26.63 -19.63 -28.74
C THR A 788 26.16 -20.83 -27.92
N GLY A 789 25.39 -20.59 -26.86
CA GLY A 789 24.95 -21.62 -25.91
C GLY A 789 25.94 -21.77 -24.75
N LEU A 790 25.41 -22.04 -23.56
CA LEU A 790 26.19 -22.14 -22.32
C LEU A 790 26.72 -23.56 -22.09
N LYS A 791 27.92 -23.68 -21.52
CA LYS A 791 28.42 -24.95 -20.98
C LYS A 791 27.57 -25.43 -19.79
N PRO A 792 27.62 -26.73 -19.43
CA PRO A 792 26.90 -27.24 -18.26
C PRO A 792 27.24 -26.52 -16.94
N THR A 793 28.52 -26.18 -16.74
CA THR A 793 28.98 -25.43 -15.57
C THR A 793 28.48 -23.98 -15.59
N GLU A 794 28.57 -23.31 -16.75
CA GLU A 794 28.12 -21.94 -16.96
C GLU A 794 26.61 -21.79 -16.71
N LEU A 795 25.80 -22.74 -17.19
CA LEU A 795 24.35 -22.75 -16.94
C LEU A 795 24.04 -22.83 -15.44
N PHE A 796 24.78 -23.66 -14.69
CA PHE A 796 24.63 -23.76 -13.24
C PHE A 796 25.01 -22.45 -12.54
N PHE A 797 26.13 -21.84 -12.92
CA PHE A 797 26.55 -20.55 -12.38
C PHE A 797 25.54 -19.44 -12.68
N HIS A 798 24.98 -19.42 -13.88
CA HIS A 798 23.94 -18.47 -14.26
C HIS A 798 22.67 -18.67 -13.43
N ALA A 799 22.24 -19.92 -13.22
CA ALA A 799 21.09 -20.22 -12.37
C ALA A 799 21.32 -19.79 -10.90
N ALA A 800 22.55 -19.95 -10.39
CA ALA A 800 22.92 -19.52 -9.05
C ALA A 800 22.88 -17.98 -8.91
N GLY A 801 23.41 -17.23 -9.89
CA GLY A 801 23.28 -15.77 -9.94
C GLY A 801 21.84 -15.30 -10.09
N GLY A 802 21.05 -15.94 -10.95
CA GLY A 802 19.63 -15.65 -11.13
C GLY A 802 18.78 -15.81 -9.86
N ARG A 803 19.20 -16.67 -8.93
CA ARG A 803 18.52 -16.86 -7.64
C ARG A 803 18.59 -15.62 -6.75
N GLU A 804 19.65 -14.82 -6.86
CA GLU A 804 19.78 -13.56 -6.11
C GLU A 804 18.67 -12.58 -6.51
N GLY A 805 18.45 -12.39 -7.82
CA GLY A 805 17.41 -11.49 -8.33
C GLY A 805 16.00 -11.87 -7.84
N LEU A 806 15.67 -13.16 -7.81
CA LEU A 806 14.37 -13.65 -7.33
C LEU A 806 14.18 -13.43 -5.83
N VAL A 807 15.22 -13.71 -5.03
CA VAL A 807 15.14 -13.62 -3.56
C VAL A 807 15.14 -12.16 -3.11
N ASP A 808 16.05 -11.34 -3.63
CA ASP A 808 16.19 -9.95 -3.19
C ASP A 808 14.97 -9.11 -3.56
N THR A 809 14.43 -9.30 -4.77
CA THR A 809 13.21 -8.61 -5.20
C THR A 809 12.02 -8.94 -4.28
N ALA A 810 11.90 -10.20 -3.86
CA ALA A 810 10.84 -10.63 -2.94
C ALA A 810 11.03 -10.06 -1.52
N VAL A 811 12.27 -10.10 -0.99
CA VAL A 811 12.58 -9.67 0.39
C VAL A 811 12.44 -8.15 0.56
N ARG A 812 12.89 -7.36 -0.43
CA ARG A 812 12.87 -5.89 -0.38
C ARG A 812 11.47 -5.31 -0.17
N THR A 813 10.45 -5.98 -0.68
CA THR A 813 9.04 -5.58 -0.55
C THR A 813 8.61 -5.45 0.91
N SER A 814 9.07 -6.33 1.80
CA SER A 814 8.67 -6.33 3.21
C SER A 814 9.22 -5.11 3.97
N GLN A 815 10.50 -4.80 3.78
CA GLN A 815 11.15 -3.65 4.43
C GLN A 815 10.63 -2.33 3.87
N SER A 816 10.52 -2.24 2.54
CA SER A 816 10.01 -1.05 1.84
C SER A 816 8.58 -0.73 2.28
N GLY A 817 7.66 -1.71 2.20
CA GLY A 817 6.27 -1.51 2.60
C GLY A 817 6.10 -1.16 4.08
N TYR A 818 6.89 -1.76 4.97
CA TYR A 818 6.83 -1.42 6.39
C TYR A 818 7.39 -0.02 6.68
N MET A 819 8.49 0.37 6.05
CA MET A 819 9.03 1.73 6.14
C MET A 819 8.01 2.76 5.64
N GLN A 820 7.43 2.52 4.47
CA GLN A 820 6.38 3.35 3.88
C GLN A 820 5.16 3.48 4.81
N ARG A 821 4.73 2.38 5.44
CA ARG A 821 3.63 2.43 6.41
C ARG A 821 3.96 3.31 7.61
N ARG A 822 5.19 3.24 8.13
CA ARG A 822 5.60 4.06 9.30
C ARG A 822 5.58 5.55 8.98
N LEU A 823 6.15 5.95 7.84
CA LEU A 823 6.18 7.36 7.43
C LEU A 823 4.77 7.88 7.09
N ILE A 824 3.91 7.07 6.45
CA ILE A 824 2.53 7.49 6.13
C ILE A 824 1.75 7.79 7.42
N ASN A 825 1.83 6.92 8.42
CA ASN A 825 1.12 7.13 9.69
C ASN A 825 1.74 8.24 10.56
N ALA A 826 2.92 8.76 10.20
CA ALA A 826 3.55 9.88 10.91
C ALA A 826 3.25 11.24 10.25
N LEU A 827 3.03 11.24 8.93
CA LEU A 827 2.91 12.47 8.12
C LEU A 827 1.47 12.73 7.63
N SER A 828 0.52 11.84 7.93
CA SER A 828 -0.87 11.92 7.45
C SER A 828 -1.59 13.21 7.84
N ASP A 829 -1.22 13.77 8.99
CA ASP A 829 -1.93 14.90 9.61
C ASP A 829 -1.34 16.24 9.17
N LEU A 830 -0.40 16.25 8.22
CA LEU A 830 0.19 17.48 7.70
C LEU A 830 -0.64 18.04 6.54
N ARG A 831 -0.86 19.36 6.57
CA ARG A 831 -1.58 20.11 5.55
C ARG A 831 -0.87 21.42 5.24
N ALA A 832 -0.92 21.84 3.97
CA ALA A 832 -0.53 23.18 3.56
C ALA A 832 -1.70 24.15 3.80
N GLU A 833 -1.48 25.16 4.62
CA GLU A 833 -2.47 26.20 4.93
C GLU A 833 -2.43 27.32 3.89
N TYR A 834 -3.46 28.20 3.90
CA TYR A 834 -3.58 29.29 2.93
C TYR A 834 -2.42 30.29 2.94
N ASP A 835 -1.68 30.39 4.05
CA ASP A 835 -0.50 31.25 4.19
C ASP A 835 0.81 30.60 3.68
N GLY A 836 0.73 29.41 3.09
CA GLY A 836 1.90 28.68 2.58
C GLY A 836 2.70 27.92 3.65
N THR A 837 2.22 27.92 4.91
CA THR A 837 2.82 27.16 6.01
C THR A 837 2.35 25.70 5.99
N VAL A 838 3.23 24.76 6.34
CA VAL A 838 2.84 23.37 6.62
C VAL A 838 2.58 23.23 8.11
N ARG A 839 1.33 22.91 8.46
CA ARG A 839 0.89 22.71 9.84
C ARG A 839 0.32 21.31 10.02
N SER A 840 0.45 20.78 11.23
CA SER A 840 -0.33 19.60 11.59
C SER A 840 -1.78 20.02 11.84
N LEU A 841 -2.71 19.09 11.73
CA LEU A 841 -4.12 19.31 12.12
C LEU A 841 -4.29 19.68 13.61
N TYR A 842 -3.22 19.60 14.41
CA TYR A 842 -3.18 20.04 15.81
C TYR A 842 -2.76 21.50 16.00
N GLY A 843 -2.49 22.24 14.91
CA GLY A 843 -2.13 23.65 14.95
C GLY A 843 -0.65 23.92 15.23
N GLU A 844 0.20 22.91 15.11
CA GLU A 844 1.65 23.04 15.24
C GLU A 844 2.25 23.42 13.89
N VAL A 845 3.19 24.37 13.86
CA VAL A 845 3.91 24.77 12.64
C VAL A 845 5.11 23.84 12.44
N ILE A 846 5.14 23.10 11.33
CA ILE A 846 6.24 22.19 10.98
C ILE A 846 7.21 22.90 10.02
N GLN A 847 6.69 23.58 9.00
CA GLN A 847 7.47 24.40 8.07
C GLN A 847 6.77 25.75 7.88
N VAL A 848 7.50 26.86 8.07
CA VAL A 848 6.97 28.22 7.89
C VAL A 848 6.69 28.52 6.41
N ALA A 849 7.51 27.97 5.51
CA ALA A 849 7.29 27.98 4.08
C ALA A 849 7.43 26.54 3.57
N TYR A 850 6.40 26.04 2.86
CA TYR A 850 6.44 24.71 2.26
C TYR A 850 7.63 24.56 1.32
N GLY A 851 8.50 23.57 1.57
CA GLY A 851 9.59 23.23 0.64
C GLY A 851 10.57 24.37 0.37
N ASP A 852 10.71 25.31 1.31
CA ASP A 852 11.49 26.55 1.22
C ASP A 852 10.91 27.60 0.24
N ASP A 853 10.60 27.22 -1.01
CA ASP A 853 10.18 28.13 -2.08
C ASP A 853 8.66 28.14 -2.37
N GLY A 854 7.89 27.25 -1.73
CA GLY A 854 6.44 27.14 -1.92
C GLY A 854 6.01 26.42 -3.20
N VAL A 855 6.91 25.79 -3.96
CA VAL A 855 6.59 25.15 -5.24
C VAL A 855 6.32 23.66 -5.07
N PHE A 856 5.09 23.24 -5.36
CA PHE A 856 4.74 21.82 -5.36
C PHE A 856 5.49 21.08 -6.48
N PRO A 857 6.23 19.98 -6.19
CA PRO A 857 7.08 19.31 -7.17
C PRO A 857 6.35 18.86 -8.45
N MET A 858 5.06 18.51 -8.36
CA MET A 858 4.25 18.17 -9.54
C MET A 858 4.12 19.34 -10.51
N TYR A 859 3.98 20.57 -10.01
CA TYR A 859 3.76 21.78 -10.82
C TYR A 859 5.08 22.45 -11.25
N SER A 860 6.18 22.08 -10.59
CA SER A 860 7.53 22.53 -10.92
C SER A 860 7.98 22.05 -12.31
N ALA A 861 9.02 22.68 -12.86
CA ALA A 861 9.73 22.18 -14.02
C ALA A 861 10.89 21.27 -13.56
N HIS A 862 10.57 20.02 -13.28
CA HIS A 862 11.54 19.02 -12.81
C HIS A 862 12.34 19.45 -11.56
N GLY A 863 11.63 19.95 -10.54
CA GLY A 863 12.20 20.39 -9.27
C GLY A 863 12.73 21.82 -9.25
N LYS A 864 12.77 22.51 -10.39
CA LYS A 864 13.11 23.94 -10.47
C LYS A 864 11.87 24.78 -10.20
N THR A 865 12.03 25.83 -9.38
CA THR A 865 11.02 26.88 -9.16
C THR A 865 10.60 27.50 -10.51
N VAL A 866 11.60 27.89 -11.30
CA VAL A 866 11.45 28.44 -12.65
C VAL A 866 12.61 27.95 -13.51
N ASP A 867 12.33 27.29 -14.64
CA ASP A 867 13.37 26.90 -15.59
C ASP A 867 13.69 28.06 -16.55
N VAL A 868 14.71 28.84 -16.19
CA VAL A 868 15.13 30.03 -16.94
C VAL A 868 15.56 29.68 -18.37
N ASN A 869 16.29 28.58 -18.54
CA ASN A 869 16.75 28.15 -19.86
C ASN A 869 15.56 27.76 -20.74
N ARG A 870 14.56 27.07 -20.18
CA ARG A 870 13.36 26.73 -20.93
C ARG A 870 12.54 27.96 -21.31
N ILE A 871 12.43 28.95 -20.44
CA ILE A 871 11.76 30.22 -20.78
C ILE A 871 12.49 30.93 -21.91
N PHE A 872 13.81 31.04 -21.83
CA PHE A 872 14.63 31.65 -22.88
C PHE A 872 14.45 30.91 -24.21
N GLU A 873 14.47 29.58 -24.17
CA GLU A 873 14.24 28.71 -25.32
C GLU A 873 12.86 28.91 -25.95
N ARG A 874 11.82 29.11 -25.15
CA ARG A 874 10.47 29.40 -25.67
C ARG A 874 10.38 30.76 -26.34
N VAL A 875 10.91 31.80 -25.70
CA VAL A 875 10.75 33.20 -26.14
C VAL A 875 11.67 33.52 -27.32
N VAL A 876 12.92 33.05 -27.27
CA VAL A 876 13.89 33.31 -28.33
C VAL A 876 13.83 32.23 -29.39
N GLY A 877 14.02 30.96 -29.02
CA GLY A 877 13.78 29.75 -29.84
C GLY A 877 14.45 29.66 -31.22
N TRP A 878 15.13 30.71 -31.68
CA TRP A 878 15.70 30.86 -33.01
C TRP A 878 17.21 31.05 -32.92
N LYS A 879 17.82 30.48 -31.88
CA LYS A 879 19.26 30.47 -31.75
C LYS A 879 19.83 29.71 -32.95
N THR A 880 20.72 30.38 -33.68
CA THR A 880 21.53 29.82 -34.76
C THR A 880 22.87 29.35 -34.23
#